data_AF-A0A177GAX9-F1
#
_entry.id   AF-A0A177GAX9-F1
#
_cell.length_a   1.000
_cell.length_b   1.000
_cell.length_c   1.000
_cell.angle_alpha   90.00
_cell.angle_beta   90.00
_cell.angle_gamma   90.00
#
_symmetry.space_group_name_H-M   'P 1'
#
loop_
_entity.id
_entity.type
_entity.pdbx_description
1 polymer ?
#
loop_
_entity_poly.entity_id
_entity_poly.type
_entity_poly.pdbx_seq_one_letter_code
_entity_poly.pdbx_strand_id
1 'polypeptide(L)'
;MDLEHTEEVSIVTETPQPAPVPAPPASPVLKVSLQDALNASLWENSVPVLLELALQNETDRSFSQIDVTVSSEPPVIRPRAWHLQQIDPGQFRTLKDLDLKLDGAFLSTQTEASRATVTFLATDKETGEELTRHTTDVRVLARNEWGGLSGIPDILAAFVMPNDPAIARILRSATEVLKKEGLSSSLEGYQGSKERVWQQAQAIWCAICQLDLAYINPPASFIDYGQRVRLPSQIVEDRLATCLDTAVLFAACLEAVGIRPIIVLTQGHAFTGFWLAKLDAGVSVMQDLPALRNRLKLQDLAVFETTLVTAGRKPSFSVACEKGEANLRHAGEDEENTFREIIDIHRARLRRIYPLSCTVPSAPAEDQPEAEEPEAALPAFEPAPVLREDPQEMEEDKPSTPADRLQRWCNRLLDMSGRNRLLNLPRSDKQLIVVDCPNPSELENHLAAIRSGRLTKPLRFCPWPDMMDEGDPRQASLHHERHHEDAARAYAEEALGRNELLVSRKENQLQAALTELYRRARAAEHEGGSNVLFLTIGALAWTAEGRDKPYLAPLILIPVILERPSVKSGFVLRAHPDESRINATLLEMLQADYGLRFPALEGETLPEDESGLDVDRILELFRRWAALRARLGSAGLRHADHTVLCQVPDVERPAGTQ
;
A
#
# COMPACT_ATOMS: atom_id res chain seq x y z
N MET A 1 -24.49 100.08 -2.50
CA MET A 1 -24.68 98.96 -3.43
C MET A 1 -24.62 97.71 -2.59
N ASP A 2 -25.75 97.02 -2.56
CA ASP A 2 -25.86 95.56 -2.46
C ASP A 2 -25.44 94.90 -1.12
N LEU A 3 -26.18 94.00 -0.49
CA LEU A 3 -27.42 93.26 -0.78
C LEU A 3 -27.94 92.76 0.58
N GLU A 4 -29.26 92.82 0.80
CA GLU A 4 -29.93 92.11 1.88
C GLU A 4 -29.93 90.60 1.57
N HIS A 5 -29.42 89.78 2.50
CA HIS A 5 -29.65 88.34 2.49
C HIS A 5 -30.52 87.96 3.69
N THR A 6 -31.70 87.45 3.37
CA THR A 6 -32.69 86.82 4.22
C THR A 6 -32.24 85.38 4.53
N GLU A 7 -32.12 85.01 5.80
CA GLU A 7 -31.97 83.60 6.22
C GLU A 7 -33.33 83.05 6.68
N GLU A 8 -33.79 82.00 6.01
CA GLU A 8 -34.97 81.21 6.34
C GLU A 8 -34.72 80.30 7.54
N VAL A 9 -35.60 80.35 8.53
CA VAL A 9 -35.61 79.43 9.68
C VAL A 9 -36.35 78.15 9.28
N SER A 10 -35.60 77.05 9.11
CA SER A 10 -36.16 75.71 8.92
C SER A 10 -36.32 75.00 10.27
N ILE A 11 -37.56 74.74 10.68
CA ILE A 11 -37.90 73.93 11.87
C ILE A 11 -37.88 72.47 11.46
N VAL A 12 -36.89 71.71 11.94
CA VAL A 12 -36.81 70.25 11.75
C VAL A 12 -37.59 69.57 12.88
N THR A 13 -38.67 68.88 12.53
CA THR A 13 -39.40 67.95 13.40
C THR A 13 -38.59 66.68 13.60
N GLU A 14 -38.14 66.42 14.83
CA GLU A 14 -37.52 65.15 15.23
C GLU A 14 -38.52 64.00 15.06
N THR A 15 -38.14 63.00 14.26
CA THR A 15 -38.83 61.72 14.17
C THR A 15 -38.21 60.77 15.19
N PRO A 16 -38.99 60.05 16.03
CA PRO A 16 -38.42 59.19 17.05
C PRO A 16 -37.66 58.01 16.41
N GLN A 17 -36.40 57.86 16.82
CA GLN A 17 -35.49 56.82 16.37
C GLN A 17 -36.03 55.42 16.76
N PRO A 18 -36.06 54.43 15.84
CA PRO A 18 -36.54 53.09 16.17
C PRO A 18 -35.61 52.46 17.20
N ALA A 19 -36.20 51.79 18.20
CA ALA A 19 -35.48 51.11 19.27
C ALA A 19 -34.45 50.10 18.68
N PRO A 20 -33.25 49.98 19.28
CA PRO A 20 -32.23 49.06 18.80
C PRO A 20 -32.77 47.63 18.84
N VAL A 21 -32.67 46.93 17.72
CA VAL A 21 -32.94 45.49 17.61
C VAL A 21 -32.04 44.77 18.62
N PRO A 22 -32.57 43.91 19.51
CA PRO A 22 -31.75 43.19 20.47
C PRO A 22 -30.72 42.34 19.73
N ALA A 23 -29.46 42.41 20.18
CA ALA A 23 -28.39 41.56 19.66
C ALA A 23 -28.81 40.07 19.76
N PRO A 24 -28.49 39.23 18.77
CA PRO A 24 -28.79 37.81 18.85
C PRO A 24 -28.18 37.23 20.13
N PRO A 25 -28.85 36.26 20.79
CA PRO A 25 -28.32 35.63 21.97
C PRO A 25 -26.95 35.03 21.67
N ALA A 26 -26.02 35.12 22.62
CA ALA A 26 -24.71 34.50 22.50
C ALA A 26 -24.90 32.98 22.32
N SER A 27 -24.34 32.44 21.24
CA SER A 27 -24.48 31.05 20.82
C SER A 27 -23.12 30.37 20.71
N PRO A 28 -23.05 29.03 20.84
CA PRO A 28 -21.82 28.29 20.57
C PRO A 28 -21.43 28.39 19.07
N VAL A 29 -20.17 28.13 18.76
CA VAL A 29 -19.59 28.21 17.41
C VAL A 29 -19.15 26.83 16.95
N LEU A 30 -19.50 26.46 15.72
CA LEU A 30 -19.00 25.25 15.06
C LEU A 30 -17.71 25.55 14.30
N LYS A 31 -16.68 24.73 14.51
CA LYS A 31 -15.48 24.67 13.66
C LYS A 31 -15.56 23.42 12.81
N VAL A 32 -15.49 23.59 11.49
CA VAL A 32 -15.65 22.52 10.51
C VAL A 32 -14.53 22.62 9.47
N SER A 33 -13.96 21.47 9.10
CA SER A 33 -13.05 21.35 7.96
C SER A 33 -13.48 20.16 7.10
N LEU A 34 -13.76 20.42 5.82
CA LEU A 34 -14.16 19.44 4.81
C LEU A 34 -13.12 19.38 3.69
N GLN A 35 -13.10 18.29 2.93
CA GLN A 35 -12.40 18.23 1.65
C GLN A 35 -12.96 19.26 0.67
N ASP A 36 -12.09 19.89 -0.12
CA ASP A 36 -12.47 20.88 -1.13
C ASP A 36 -13.30 20.26 -2.26
N ALA A 37 -13.04 18.98 -2.57
CA ALA A 37 -13.73 18.22 -3.61
C ALA A 37 -14.08 16.79 -3.18
N LEU A 38 -15.23 16.32 -3.64
CA LEU A 38 -15.76 14.98 -3.40
C LEU A 38 -15.99 14.28 -4.75
N ASN A 39 -15.64 13.00 -4.86
CA ASN A 39 -16.00 12.19 -6.01
C ASN A 39 -16.02 10.70 -5.65
N ALA A 40 -16.44 9.86 -6.59
CA ALA A 40 -16.47 8.41 -6.42
C ALA A 40 -15.06 7.83 -6.16
N SER A 41 -14.03 8.29 -6.88
CA SER A 41 -12.66 7.76 -6.74
C SER A 41 -12.10 7.94 -5.32
N LEU A 42 -12.30 9.11 -4.71
CA LEU A 42 -11.84 9.45 -3.37
C LEU A 42 -12.64 8.65 -2.32
N TRP A 43 -13.95 8.57 -2.50
CA TRP A 43 -14.81 7.85 -1.57
C TRP A 43 -14.60 6.34 -1.61
N GLU A 44 -14.57 5.70 -2.79
CA GLU A 44 -14.31 4.25 -2.92
C GLU A 44 -12.94 3.87 -2.36
N ASN A 45 -11.96 4.78 -2.45
CA ASN A 45 -10.60 4.60 -1.91
C ASN A 45 -10.40 5.18 -0.49
N SER A 46 -11.49 5.35 0.27
CA SER A 46 -11.45 5.64 1.72
C SER A 46 -10.80 6.97 2.12
N VAL A 47 -10.93 8.00 1.27
CA VAL A 47 -10.61 9.38 1.63
C VAL A 47 -11.73 9.96 2.50
N PRO A 48 -11.43 10.48 3.70
CA PRO A 48 -12.40 11.09 4.58
C PRO A 48 -12.90 12.41 4.00
N VAL A 49 -14.22 12.60 4.06
CA VAL A 49 -14.89 13.82 3.59
C VAL A 49 -14.78 14.94 4.63
N LEU A 50 -15.02 14.60 5.90
CA LEU A 50 -14.96 15.50 7.05
C LEU A 50 -13.66 15.27 7.81
N LEU A 51 -12.82 16.31 7.84
CA LEU A 51 -11.49 16.30 8.44
C LEU A 51 -11.54 16.73 9.90
N GLU A 52 -12.31 17.77 10.21
CA GLU A 52 -12.47 18.28 11.57
C GLU A 52 -13.91 18.71 11.82
N LEU A 53 -14.41 18.40 13.01
CA LEU A 53 -15.66 18.92 13.54
C LEU A 53 -15.48 19.18 15.05
N ALA A 54 -15.70 20.42 15.46
CA ALA A 54 -15.64 20.82 16.86
C ALA A 54 -16.73 21.85 17.20
N LEU A 55 -17.14 21.85 18.46
CA LEU A 55 -18.07 22.82 19.03
C LEU A 55 -17.33 23.61 20.11
N GLN A 56 -17.36 24.95 20.02
CA GLN A 56 -16.77 25.86 20.98
C GLN A 56 -17.87 26.69 21.63
N ASN A 57 -17.95 26.67 22.96
CA ASN A 57 -18.87 27.52 23.69
C ASN A 57 -18.15 28.79 24.14
N GLU A 58 -18.37 29.89 23.43
CA GLU A 58 -17.79 31.21 23.76
C GLU A 58 -18.72 32.04 24.68
N THR A 59 -19.78 31.42 25.19
CA THR A 59 -20.80 32.07 26.01
C THR A 59 -20.61 31.76 27.49
N ASP A 60 -21.31 32.51 28.35
CA ASP A 60 -21.35 32.27 29.80
C ASP A 60 -22.41 31.22 30.21
N ARG A 61 -23.08 30.58 29.25
CA ARG A 61 -24.17 29.61 29.49
C ARG A 61 -23.67 28.19 29.22
N SER A 62 -24.16 27.22 30.00
CA SER A 62 -23.96 25.80 29.70
C SER A 62 -25.09 25.30 28.80
N PHE A 63 -24.75 24.47 27.82
CA PHE A 63 -25.73 23.81 26.94
C PHE A 63 -25.64 22.30 27.15
N SER A 64 -26.80 21.64 27.31
CA SER A 64 -26.91 20.19 27.53
C SER A 64 -27.68 19.53 26.39
N GLN A 65 -27.41 18.25 26.15
CA GLN A 65 -28.10 17.42 25.15
C GLN A 65 -28.11 18.07 23.76
N ILE A 66 -26.93 18.33 23.20
CA ILE A 66 -26.79 19.00 21.91
C ILE A 66 -26.69 17.94 20.81
N ASP A 67 -27.55 18.03 19.79
CA ASP A 67 -27.44 17.24 18.59
C ASP A 67 -26.84 18.10 17.46
N VAL A 68 -25.68 17.68 16.97
CA VAL A 68 -25.04 18.26 15.79
C VAL A 68 -25.40 17.38 14.60
N THR A 69 -26.10 17.92 13.61
CA THR A 69 -26.49 17.20 12.39
C THR A 69 -25.78 17.78 11.17
N VAL A 70 -25.43 16.93 10.21
CA VAL A 70 -24.94 17.34 8.89
C VAL A 70 -25.89 16.86 7.80
N SER A 71 -26.14 17.72 6.83
CA SER A 71 -26.86 17.40 5.59
C SER A 71 -26.28 18.19 4.43
N SER A 72 -26.55 17.79 3.19
CA SER A 72 -26.15 18.56 2.01
C SER A 72 -27.30 18.76 1.04
N GLU A 73 -27.23 19.85 0.27
CA GLU A 73 -28.12 20.09 -0.87
C GLU A 73 -27.28 20.40 -2.12
N PRO A 74 -27.35 19.59 -3.19
CA PRO A 74 -28.07 18.30 -3.32
C PRO A 74 -27.66 17.24 -2.29
N PRO A 75 -28.45 16.16 -2.08
CA PRO A 75 -28.25 15.16 -1.01
C PRO A 75 -27.11 14.17 -1.30
N VAL A 76 -25.92 14.68 -1.55
CA VAL A 76 -24.68 13.93 -1.80
C VAL A 76 -24.14 13.28 -0.53
N ILE A 77 -24.28 13.95 0.61
CA ILE A 77 -23.89 13.42 1.94
C ILE A 77 -25.13 12.85 2.61
N ARG A 78 -25.06 11.59 3.02
CA ARG A 78 -26.14 11.00 3.82
C ARG A 78 -26.21 11.68 5.18
N PRO A 79 -27.39 12.13 5.63
CA PRO A 79 -27.51 12.82 6.91
C PRO A 79 -26.93 12.01 8.06
N ARG A 80 -26.16 12.67 8.92
CA ARG A 80 -25.54 12.08 10.11
C ARG A 80 -25.71 13.01 11.30
N ALA A 81 -25.83 12.44 12.49
CA ALA A 81 -25.96 13.17 13.74
C ALA A 81 -24.89 12.72 14.74
N TRP A 82 -24.37 13.67 15.52
CA TRP A 82 -23.53 13.43 16.68
C TRP A 82 -24.19 14.03 17.92
N HIS A 83 -24.19 13.27 19.00
CA HIS A 83 -24.83 13.65 20.25
C HIS A 83 -23.79 14.03 21.30
N LEU A 84 -23.92 15.24 21.86
CA LEU A 84 -23.09 15.76 22.93
C LEU A 84 -23.92 15.92 24.20
N GLN A 85 -23.46 15.37 25.31
CA GLN A 85 -24.20 15.45 26.57
C GLN A 85 -24.21 16.87 27.15
N GLN A 86 -23.09 17.59 27.08
CA GLN A 86 -22.95 18.94 27.64
C GLN A 86 -21.73 19.65 27.08
N ILE A 87 -21.81 20.98 26.97
CA ILE A 87 -20.68 21.89 26.76
C ILE A 87 -20.76 23.07 27.74
N ASP A 88 -19.73 23.21 28.58
CA ASP A 88 -19.65 24.25 29.60
C ASP A 88 -19.16 25.59 29.02
N PRO A 89 -19.38 26.73 29.73
CA PRO A 89 -18.84 28.02 29.35
C PRO A 89 -17.33 27.99 29.05
N GLY A 90 -16.92 28.55 27.92
CA GLY A 90 -15.51 28.58 27.47
C GLY A 90 -14.95 27.24 26.97
N GLN A 91 -15.72 26.15 26.97
CA GLN A 91 -15.23 24.83 26.62
C GLN A 91 -15.12 24.63 25.10
N PHE A 92 -14.08 23.91 24.67
CA PHE A 92 -13.88 23.43 23.31
C PHE A 92 -13.99 21.90 23.26
N ARG A 93 -14.86 21.37 22.40
CA ARG A 93 -15.13 19.93 22.26
C ARG A 93 -14.95 19.49 20.81
N THR A 94 -13.97 18.62 20.57
CA THR A 94 -13.83 17.92 19.28
C THR A 94 -14.75 16.71 19.23
N LEU A 95 -15.41 16.53 18.09
CA LEU A 95 -16.25 15.37 17.82
C LEU A 95 -15.39 14.25 17.20
N LYS A 96 -15.73 13.00 17.55
CA LYS A 96 -15.07 11.79 17.04
C LYS A 96 -15.98 11.09 16.03
N ASP A 97 -15.41 10.15 15.28
CA ASP A 97 -16.12 9.36 14.27
C ASP A 97 -16.79 10.26 13.21
N LEU A 98 -15.92 10.84 12.38
CA LEU A 98 -16.28 11.83 11.37
C LEU A 98 -16.59 11.19 10.01
N ASP A 99 -16.75 9.85 9.92
CA ASP A 99 -17.00 9.19 8.64
C ASP A 99 -18.35 9.59 8.05
N LEU A 100 -18.32 10.36 6.97
CA LEU A 100 -19.53 10.69 6.23
C LEU A 100 -19.73 9.70 5.09
N LYS A 101 -20.88 9.05 5.09
CA LYS A 101 -21.30 8.21 3.97
C LYS A 101 -21.83 9.12 2.86
N LEU A 102 -21.36 8.90 1.63
CA LEU A 102 -21.90 9.56 0.45
C LEU A 102 -23.02 8.74 -0.16
N ASP A 103 -23.90 9.40 -0.90
CA ASP A 103 -24.91 8.73 -1.69
C ASP A 103 -24.29 8.18 -2.98
N GLY A 104 -24.05 6.87 -3.01
CA GLY A 104 -23.45 6.19 -4.16
C GLY A 104 -24.30 6.26 -5.43
N ALA A 105 -25.64 6.34 -5.31
CA ALA A 105 -26.49 6.48 -6.49
C ALA A 105 -26.29 7.86 -7.12
N PHE A 106 -26.29 8.92 -6.30
CA PHE A 106 -25.98 10.27 -6.76
C PHE A 106 -24.61 10.33 -7.45
N LEU A 107 -23.55 9.85 -6.79
CA LEU A 107 -22.19 9.84 -7.33
C LEU A 107 -22.10 9.05 -8.65
N SER A 108 -22.82 7.94 -8.77
CA SER A 108 -22.81 7.11 -9.98
C SER A 108 -23.46 7.81 -11.18
N THR A 109 -24.48 8.64 -10.94
CA THR A 109 -25.22 9.38 -11.98
C THR A 109 -24.60 10.72 -12.34
N GLN A 110 -23.66 11.21 -11.54
CA GLN A 110 -23.05 12.52 -11.73
C GLN A 110 -22.19 12.56 -13.00
N THR A 111 -22.64 13.29 -14.01
CA THR A 111 -21.96 13.44 -15.31
C THR A 111 -21.07 14.68 -15.39
N GLU A 112 -21.38 15.74 -14.62
CA GLU A 112 -20.64 17.00 -14.59
C GLU A 112 -20.34 17.42 -13.15
N ALA A 113 -19.28 18.20 -12.94
CA ALA A 113 -19.00 18.76 -11.62
C ALA A 113 -20.14 19.71 -11.19
N SER A 114 -20.65 19.53 -9.98
CA SER A 114 -21.62 20.43 -9.37
C SER A 114 -21.11 20.97 -8.04
N ARG A 115 -21.90 21.85 -7.42
CA ARG A 115 -21.69 22.29 -6.04
C ARG A 115 -22.74 21.65 -5.15
N ALA A 116 -22.35 21.28 -3.94
CA ALA A 116 -23.27 20.91 -2.88
C ALA A 116 -23.00 21.81 -1.68
N THR A 117 -24.07 22.40 -1.14
CA THR A 117 -23.99 23.20 0.07
C THR A 117 -24.18 22.27 1.26
N VAL A 118 -23.15 22.13 2.10
CA VAL A 118 -23.16 21.30 3.30
C VAL A 118 -23.52 22.16 4.49
N THR A 119 -24.55 21.76 5.23
CA THR A 119 -25.04 22.46 6.41
C THR A 119 -24.80 21.61 7.64
N PHE A 120 -24.10 22.17 8.61
CA PHE A 120 -23.96 21.67 9.97
C PHE A 120 -24.87 22.49 10.86
N LEU A 121 -25.74 21.81 11.59
CA LEU A 121 -26.72 22.43 12.48
C LEU A 121 -26.56 21.83 13.87
N ALA A 122 -26.28 22.68 14.87
CA ALA A 122 -26.32 22.28 16.27
C ALA A 122 -27.66 22.72 16.87
N THR A 123 -28.39 21.76 17.42
CA THR A 123 -29.70 21.98 18.06
C THR A 123 -29.68 21.49 19.49
N ASP A 124 -30.45 22.13 20.34
CA ASP A 124 -30.82 21.58 21.64
C ASP A 124 -31.85 20.46 21.43
N LYS A 125 -31.55 19.26 21.91
CA LYS A 125 -32.38 18.07 21.68
C LYS A 125 -33.71 18.11 22.43
N GLU A 126 -33.79 18.81 23.56
CA GLU A 126 -35.00 18.88 24.37
C GLU A 126 -35.96 19.94 23.83
N THR A 127 -35.43 21.11 23.46
CA THR A 127 -36.25 22.23 22.98
C THR A 127 -36.42 22.25 21.46
N GLY A 128 -35.52 21.60 20.73
CA GLY A 128 -35.41 21.71 19.27
C GLY A 128 -34.87 23.06 18.80
N GLU A 129 -34.38 23.90 19.72
CA GLU A 129 -33.88 25.24 19.41
C GLU A 129 -32.56 25.16 18.63
N GLU A 130 -32.45 25.93 17.56
CA GLU A 130 -31.21 26.08 16.80
C GLU A 130 -30.21 26.90 17.62
N LEU A 131 -29.12 26.26 18.03
CA LEU A 131 -28.04 26.92 18.77
C LEU A 131 -27.11 27.63 17.80
N THR A 132 -26.68 26.94 16.75
CA THR A 132 -25.75 27.49 15.75
C THR A 132 -25.78 26.70 14.45
N ARG A 133 -25.39 27.38 13.37
CA ARG A 133 -25.38 26.84 12.01
C ARG A 133 -24.10 27.23 11.31
N HIS A 134 -23.48 26.26 10.65
CA HIS A 134 -22.34 26.48 9.77
C HIS A 134 -22.63 25.89 8.40
N THR A 135 -22.45 26.69 7.36
CA THR A 135 -22.71 26.30 5.98
C THR A 135 -21.44 26.52 5.16
N THR A 136 -21.06 25.51 4.38
CA THR A 136 -19.94 25.60 3.45
C THR A 136 -20.25 24.87 2.15
N ASP A 137 -19.74 25.37 1.04
CA ASP A 137 -19.88 24.72 -0.25
C ASP A 137 -18.74 23.74 -0.47
N VAL A 138 -19.06 22.60 -1.08
CA VAL A 138 -18.08 21.61 -1.55
C VAL A 138 -18.30 21.34 -3.03
N ARG A 139 -17.20 21.11 -3.76
CA ARG A 139 -17.28 20.70 -5.16
C ARG A 139 -17.54 19.20 -5.23
N VAL A 140 -18.54 18.78 -6.00
CA VAL A 140 -18.83 17.36 -6.25
C VAL A 140 -18.45 17.07 -7.69
N LEU A 141 -17.32 16.40 -7.90
CA LEU A 141 -16.80 16.10 -9.23
C LEU A 141 -17.62 14.98 -9.87
N ALA A 142 -17.60 14.91 -11.20
CA ALA A 142 -18.17 13.76 -11.90
C ALA A 142 -17.45 12.47 -11.49
N ARG A 143 -18.12 11.33 -11.63
CA ARG A 143 -17.53 10.02 -11.30
C ARG A 143 -16.21 9.76 -12.02
N ASN A 144 -16.15 10.20 -13.28
CA ASN A 144 -14.99 10.02 -14.13
C ASN A 144 -14.07 11.26 -14.15
N GLU A 145 -14.11 12.11 -13.11
CA GLU A 145 -13.28 13.31 -13.02
C GLU A 145 -12.19 13.12 -11.97
N TRP A 146 -10.94 13.15 -12.43
CA TRP A 146 -9.76 13.16 -11.56
C TRP A 146 -9.54 14.56 -11.02
N GLY A 147 -9.20 14.68 -9.73
CA GLY A 147 -9.04 15.97 -9.02
C GLY A 147 -7.70 16.69 -9.21
N GLY A 148 -6.76 16.10 -9.97
CA GLY A 148 -5.43 16.68 -10.21
C GLY A 148 -4.40 16.39 -9.11
N LEU A 149 -3.20 16.92 -9.29
CA LEU A 149 -2.06 16.78 -8.39
C LEU A 149 -2.22 17.52 -7.06
N SER A 150 -3.08 18.53 -7.01
CA SER A 150 -3.37 19.27 -5.76
C SER A 150 -4.09 18.42 -4.71
N GLY A 151 -4.73 17.32 -5.12
CA GLY A 151 -5.35 16.34 -4.23
C GLY A 151 -4.41 15.16 -3.93
N ILE A 152 -4.86 13.95 -4.26
CA ILE A 152 -4.11 12.71 -4.08
C ILE A 152 -3.62 12.27 -5.45
N PRO A 153 -2.33 12.40 -5.78
CA PRO A 153 -1.90 12.18 -7.16
C PRO A 153 -2.10 10.74 -7.66
N ASP A 154 -1.72 9.75 -6.84
CA ASP A 154 -1.86 8.34 -7.19
C ASP A 154 -3.30 7.81 -7.20
N ILE A 155 -4.29 8.62 -6.82
CA ILE A 155 -5.71 8.30 -7.06
C ILE A 155 -6.02 8.17 -8.55
N LEU A 156 -5.18 8.72 -9.43
CA LEU A 156 -5.28 8.49 -10.87
C LEU A 156 -5.27 6.99 -11.21
N ALA A 157 -4.61 6.16 -10.40
CA ALA A 157 -4.63 4.71 -10.59
C ALA A 157 -6.04 4.10 -10.48
N ALA A 158 -7.00 4.75 -9.81
CA ALA A 158 -8.40 4.30 -9.78
C ALA A 158 -9.06 4.34 -11.17
N PHE A 159 -8.58 5.21 -12.07
CA PHE A 159 -9.08 5.31 -13.44
C PHE A 159 -8.45 4.27 -14.38
N VAL A 160 -7.36 3.62 -13.94
CA VAL A 160 -6.79 2.46 -14.63
C VAL A 160 -7.68 1.25 -14.31
N MET A 161 -8.56 0.88 -15.25
CA MET A 161 -9.62 -0.12 -15.06
C MET A 161 -9.35 -1.39 -15.87
N PRO A 162 -8.49 -2.32 -15.39
CA PRO A 162 -8.09 -3.51 -16.15
C PRO A 162 -9.24 -4.49 -16.41
N ASN A 163 -10.29 -4.45 -15.58
CA ASN A 163 -11.46 -5.32 -15.68
C ASN A 163 -12.63 -4.71 -16.47
N ASP A 164 -12.43 -3.55 -17.11
CA ASP A 164 -13.45 -2.96 -17.98
C ASP A 164 -13.68 -3.85 -19.22
N PRO A 165 -14.93 -4.11 -19.64
CA PRO A 165 -15.23 -4.98 -20.79
C PRO A 165 -14.52 -4.58 -22.09
N ALA A 166 -14.26 -3.28 -22.29
CA ALA A 166 -13.54 -2.80 -23.47
C ALA A 166 -12.07 -3.25 -23.48
N ILE A 167 -11.44 -3.41 -22.31
CA ILE A 167 -10.06 -3.93 -22.22
C ILE A 167 -10.02 -5.37 -22.73
N ALA A 168 -10.99 -6.21 -22.36
CA ALA A 168 -11.06 -7.58 -22.87
C ALA A 168 -11.20 -7.64 -24.40
N ARG A 169 -11.91 -6.68 -25.02
CA ARG A 169 -12.02 -6.56 -26.48
C ARG A 169 -10.69 -6.15 -27.12
N ILE A 170 -9.99 -5.18 -26.53
CA ILE A 170 -8.66 -4.72 -27.00
C ILE A 170 -7.64 -5.86 -26.89
N LEU A 171 -7.60 -6.57 -25.76
CA LEU A 171 -6.68 -7.68 -25.56
C LEU A 171 -6.94 -8.83 -26.55
N ARG A 172 -8.20 -9.10 -26.90
CA ARG A 172 -8.53 -10.06 -27.97
C ARG A 172 -7.92 -9.62 -29.30
N SER A 173 -8.07 -8.36 -29.70
CA SER A 173 -7.42 -7.83 -30.90
C SER A 173 -5.89 -7.96 -30.82
N ALA A 174 -5.28 -7.66 -29.67
CA ALA A 174 -3.83 -7.82 -29.47
C ALA A 174 -3.39 -9.28 -29.66
N THR A 175 -4.17 -10.27 -29.20
CA THR A 175 -3.86 -11.69 -29.47
C THR A 175 -3.93 -12.05 -30.95
N GLU A 176 -4.85 -11.45 -31.71
CA GLU A 176 -4.93 -11.66 -33.16
C GLU A 176 -3.76 -11.01 -33.91
N VAL A 177 -3.28 -9.85 -33.44
CA VAL A 177 -2.04 -9.24 -33.96
C VAL A 177 -0.86 -10.19 -33.77
N LEU A 178 -0.68 -10.77 -32.57
CA LEU A 178 0.41 -11.72 -32.30
C LEU A 178 0.33 -12.98 -33.19
N LYS A 179 -0.88 -13.51 -33.43
CA LYS A 179 -1.09 -14.67 -34.32
C LYS A 179 -0.71 -14.37 -35.76
N LYS A 180 -1.07 -13.19 -36.28
CA LYS A 180 -0.73 -12.78 -37.66
C LYS A 180 0.77 -12.74 -37.90
N GLU A 181 1.54 -12.40 -36.86
CA GLU A 181 3.01 -12.36 -36.88
C GLU A 181 3.67 -13.72 -36.55
N GLY A 182 2.89 -14.79 -36.40
CA GLY A 182 3.40 -16.13 -36.11
C GLY A 182 3.95 -16.30 -34.68
N LEU A 183 3.63 -15.38 -33.77
CA LEU A 183 4.02 -15.43 -32.36
C LEU A 183 2.94 -16.15 -31.52
N SER A 184 3.32 -16.53 -30.29
CA SER A 184 2.36 -17.08 -29.32
C SER A 184 1.24 -16.07 -29.05
N SER A 185 -0.02 -16.53 -29.08
CA SER A 185 -1.20 -15.72 -28.78
C SER A 185 -1.46 -15.55 -27.28
N SER A 186 -0.64 -16.17 -26.42
CA SER A 186 -0.77 -16.11 -24.97
C SER A 186 -0.29 -14.75 -24.43
N LEU A 187 -1.12 -14.09 -23.63
CA LEU A 187 -0.77 -12.88 -22.89
C LEU A 187 -0.29 -13.30 -21.49
N GLU A 188 1.01 -13.51 -21.36
CA GLU A 188 1.65 -14.19 -20.23
C GLU A 188 2.42 -13.24 -19.28
N GLY A 189 2.34 -11.93 -19.52
CA GLY A 189 3.00 -10.91 -18.70
C GLY A 189 4.50 -11.17 -18.60
N TYR A 190 4.99 -11.41 -17.39
CA TYR A 190 6.40 -11.64 -17.08
C TYR A 190 6.85 -13.11 -17.09
N GLN A 191 6.05 -14.05 -17.60
CA GLN A 191 6.46 -15.46 -17.66
C GLN A 191 7.50 -15.74 -18.77
N GLY A 192 7.62 -14.83 -19.75
CA GLY A 192 8.63 -14.88 -20.80
C GLY A 192 9.84 -13.97 -20.55
N SER A 193 10.68 -13.80 -21.58
CA SER A 193 11.82 -12.89 -21.57
C SER A 193 11.39 -11.41 -21.63
N LYS A 194 12.33 -10.48 -21.42
CA LYS A 194 12.06 -9.03 -21.62
C LYS A 194 11.59 -8.73 -23.05
N GLU A 195 12.11 -9.48 -24.03
CA GLU A 195 11.68 -9.42 -25.43
C GLU A 195 10.17 -9.74 -25.56
N ARG A 196 9.72 -10.76 -24.82
CA ARG A 196 8.32 -11.18 -24.83
C ARG A 196 7.40 -10.15 -24.17
N VAL A 197 7.85 -9.49 -23.11
CA VAL A 197 7.13 -8.36 -22.50
C VAL A 197 6.96 -7.22 -23.51
N TRP A 198 8.02 -6.89 -24.25
CA TRP A 198 7.98 -5.88 -25.31
C TRP A 198 7.00 -6.23 -26.43
N GLN A 199 7.03 -7.46 -26.94
CA GLN A 199 6.12 -7.93 -28.00
C GLN A 199 4.64 -7.84 -27.58
N GLN A 200 4.32 -8.14 -26.31
CA GLN A 200 2.96 -8.00 -25.77
C GLN A 200 2.54 -6.52 -25.73
N ALA A 201 3.41 -5.62 -25.28
CA ALA A 201 3.14 -4.18 -25.29
C ALA A 201 2.95 -3.63 -26.72
N GLN A 202 3.74 -4.09 -27.68
CA GLN A 202 3.59 -3.74 -29.09
C GLN A 202 2.28 -4.26 -29.69
N ALA A 203 1.84 -5.47 -29.32
CA ALA A 203 0.55 -5.98 -29.78
C ALA A 203 -0.61 -5.14 -29.25
N ILE A 204 -0.54 -4.68 -28.00
CA ILE A 204 -1.51 -3.74 -27.42
C ILE A 204 -1.48 -2.41 -28.18
N TRP A 205 -0.30 -1.88 -28.52
CA TRP A 205 -0.15 -0.70 -29.36
C TRP A 205 -0.89 -0.84 -30.69
N CYS A 206 -0.63 -1.91 -31.43
CA CYS A 206 -1.28 -2.19 -32.70
C CYS A 206 -2.82 -2.33 -32.55
N ALA A 207 -3.28 -2.99 -31.48
CA ALA A 207 -4.71 -3.17 -31.21
C ALA A 207 -5.42 -1.84 -30.91
N ILE A 208 -4.79 -0.92 -30.16
CA ILE A 208 -5.36 0.40 -29.90
C ILE A 208 -5.26 1.29 -31.15
N CYS A 209 -4.22 1.15 -31.99
CA CYS A 209 -4.17 1.84 -33.29
C CYS A 209 -5.33 1.47 -34.23
N GLN A 210 -5.80 0.22 -34.20
CA GLN A 210 -7.00 -0.22 -34.93
C GLN A 210 -8.26 0.50 -34.47
N LEU A 211 -8.27 1.06 -33.25
CA LEU A 211 -9.43 1.79 -32.79
C LEU A 211 -9.64 3.13 -33.51
N ASP A 212 -8.66 3.60 -34.29
CA ASP A 212 -8.66 4.88 -35.00
C ASP A 212 -9.19 6.07 -34.19
N LEU A 213 -8.62 6.27 -33.00
CA LEU A 213 -9.01 7.32 -32.09
C LEU A 213 -8.67 8.71 -32.64
N ALA A 214 -9.54 9.69 -32.43
CA ALA A 214 -9.27 11.10 -32.71
C ALA A 214 -8.88 11.85 -31.43
N TYR A 215 -7.88 12.74 -31.54
CA TYR A 215 -7.42 13.54 -30.41
C TYR A 215 -8.39 14.67 -30.10
N ILE A 216 -8.71 14.86 -28.82
CA ILE A 216 -9.41 16.03 -28.32
C ILE A 216 -8.54 16.79 -27.33
N ASN A 217 -8.56 18.12 -27.42
CA ASN A 217 -7.72 18.97 -26.58
C ASN A 217 -8.20 18.93 -25.12
N PRO A 218 -7.33 18.62 -24.13
CA PRO A 218 -7.69 18.71 -22.72
C PRO A 218 -7.89 20.17 -22.28
N PRO A 219 -8.58 20.43 -21.15
CA PRO A 219 -8.66 21.76 -20.56
C PRO A 219 -7.27 22.25 -20.10
N ALA A 220 -7.06 23.57 -20.08
CA ALA A 220 -5.82 24.15 -19.60
C ALA A 220 -5.57 23.82 -18.12
N SER A 221 -4.32 23.58 -17.74
CA SER A 221 -3.90 23.25 -16.36
C SER A 221 -4.57 22.00 -15.75
N PHE A 222 -4.94 21.03 -16.59
CA PHE A 222 -5.64 19.81 -16.14
C PHE A 222 -4.86 18.95 -15.14
N ILE A 223 -3.55 19.12 -15.06
CA ILE A 223 -2.71 18.34 -14.15
C ILE A 223 -2.84 18.88 -12.73
N ASP A 224 -2.85 20.20 -12.56
CA ASP A 224 -2.92 20.80 -11.22
C ASP A 224 -4.33 20.70 -10.63
N TYR A 225 -5.38 20.94 -11.44
CA TYR A 225 -6.78 21.04 -11.01
C TYR A 225 -7.66 19.87 -11.46
N GLY A 226 -7.10 18.91 -12.17
CA GLY A 226 -7.80 17.74 -12.65
C GLY A 226 -8.54 17.91 -13.98
N GLN A 227 -9.04 16.81 -14.50
CA GLN A 227 -9.94 16.76 -15.65
C GLN A 227 -10.80 15.50 -15.64
N ARG A 228 -11.81 15.48 -16.51
CA ARG A 228 -12.53 14.27 -16.85
C ARG A 228 -11.62 13.31 -17.61
N VAL A 229 -11.63 12.06 -17.18
CA VAL A 229 -10.95 10.92 -17.79
C VAL A 229 -12.03 10.03 -18.39
N ARG A 230 -12.01 9.82 -19.69
CA ARG A 230 -12.93 8.88 -20.34
C ARG A 230 -12.59 7.46 -19.90
N LEU A 231 -13.61 6.69 -19.54
CA LEU A 231 -13.42 5.29 -19.16
C LEU A 231 -13.12 4.44 -20.40
N PRO A 232 -12.47 3.27 -20.29
CA PRO A 232 -12.11 2.45 -21.46
C PRO A 232 -13.28 2.15 -22.41
N SER A 233 -14.45 1.81 -21.85
CA SER A 233 -15.67 1.60 -22.65
C SER A 233 -16.10 2.85 -23.44
N GLN A 234 -16.03 4.04 -22.83
CA GLN A 234 -16.35 5.31 -23.50
C GLN A 234 -15.34 5.63 -24.61
N ILE A 235 -14.05 5.36 -24.42
CA ILE A 235 -13.02 5.61 -25.45
C ILE A 235 -13.27 4.75 -26.69
N VAL A 236 -13.62 3.46 -26.48
CA VAL A 236 -13.92 2.53 -27.58
C VAL A 236 -15.22 2.90 -28.32
N GLU A 237 -16.22 3.40 -27.61
CA GLU A 237 -17.50 3.82 -28.19
C GLU A 237 -17.39 5.17 -28.93
N ASP A 238 -16.86 6.21 -28.26
CA ASP A 238 -16.83 7.58 -28.77
C ASP A 238 -15.71 7.80 -29.81
N ARG A 239 -14.68 6.94 -29.81
CA ARG A 239 -13.45 7.08 -30.63
C ARG A 239 -12.72 8.41 -30.40
N LEU A 240 -12.85 9.01 -29.21
CA LEU A 240 -12.21 10.26 -28.83
C LEU A 240 -11.35 10.08 -27.58
N ALA A 241 -10.15 10.67 -27.57
CA ALA A 241 -9.24 10.58 -26.42
C ALA A 241 -8.34 11.82 -26.27
N THR A 242 -8.05 12.20 -25.02
CA THR A 242 -6.98 13.12 -24.63
C THR A 242 -5.66 12.39 -24.37
N CYS A 243 -4.58 13.12 -24.09
CA CYS A 243 -3.31 12.51 -23.67
C CYS A 243 -3.47 11.63 -22.42
N LEU A 244 -4.21 12.10 -21.41
CA LEU A 244 -4.49 11.35 -20.20
C LEU A 244 -5.38 10.13 -20.45
N ASP A 245 -6.41 10.25 -21.29
CA ASP A 245 -7.29 9.13 -21.66
C ASP A 245 -6.48 7.98 -22.28
N THR A 246 -5.60 8.31 -23.24
CA THR A 246 -4.74 7.29 -23.87
C THR A 246 -3.74 6.68 -22.89
N ALA A 247 -3.12 7.49 -22.02
CA ALA A 247 -2.17 7.00 -21.02
C ALA A 247 -2.82 5.98 -20.07
N VAL A 248 -4.00 6.30 -19.54
CA VAL A 248 -4.77 5.45 -18.63
C VAL A 248 -5.28 4.18 -19.34
N LEU A 249 -5.74 4.29 -20.60
CA LEU A 249 -6.18 3.14 -21.39
C LEU A 249 -5.06 2.12 -21.62
N PHE A 250 -3.88 2.61 -22.02
CA PHE A 250 -2.69 1.76 -22.20
C PHE A 250 -2.26 1.11 -20.89
N ALA A 251 -2.23 1.88 -19.80
CA ALA A 251 -1.92 1.35 -18.47
C ALA A 251 -2.91 0.24 -18.07
N ALA A 252 -4.21 0.39 -18.36
CA ALA A 252 -5.23 -0.61 -18.03
C ALA A 252 -5.03 -1.91 -18.83
N CYS A 253 -4.67 -1.82 -20.11
CA CYS A 253 -4.35 -2.99 -20.92
C CYS A 253 -3.09 -3.72 -20.43
N LEU A 254 -2.04 -2.97 -20.10
CA LEU A 254 -0.79 -3.54 -19.58
C LEU A 254 -1.01 -4.23 -18.22
N GLU A 255 -1.74 -3.58 -17.31
CA GLU A 255 -2.09 -4.14 -16.00
C GLU A 255 -2.91 -5.43 -16.16
N ALA A 256 -3.89 -5.45 -17.07
CA ALA A 256 -4.71 -6.64 -17.34
C ALA A 256 -3.91 -7.84 -17.88
N VAL A 257 -2.79 -7.61 -18.57
CA VAL A 257 -1.86 -8.65 -19.03
C VAL A 257 -0.86 -9.07 -17.94
N GLY A 258 -0.85 -8.40 -16.79
CA GLY A 258 0.10 -8.65 -15.70
C GLY A 258 1.45 -7.98 -15.90
N ILE A 259 1.54 -6.99 -16.78
CA ILE A 259 2.71 -6.11 -16.95
C ILE A 259 2.49 -4.86 -16.09
N ARG A 260 3.49 -4.46 -15.30
CA ARG A 260 3.39 -3.33 -14.37
C ARG A 260 3.53 -2.00 -15.13
N PRO A 261 2.46 -1.20 -15.25
CA PRO A 261 2.51 0.07 -15.96
C PRO A 261 2.85 1.23 -15.04
N ILE A 262 3.35 2.30 -15.65
CA ILE A 262 3.54 3.60 -15.02
C ILE A 262 2.85 4.68 -15.85
N ILE A 263 2.35 5.72 -15.20
CA ILE A 263 1.87 6.94 -15.87
C ILE A 263 2.89 8.05 -15.61
N VAL A 264 3.33 8.71 -16.67
CA VAL A 264 4.27 9.84 -16.62
C VAL A 264 3.51 11.14 -16.83
N LEU A 265 3.69 12.09 -15.91
CA LEU A 265 3.06 13.42 -15.96
C LEU A 265 4.14 14.51 -16.13
N THR A 266 4.00 15.35 -17.16
CA THR A 266 4.80 16.57 -17.38
C THR A 266 3.87 17.77 -17.49
N GLN A 267 4.37 19.02 -17.48
CA GLN A 267 3.56 20.24 -17.52
C GLN A 267 2.59 20.23 -18.73
N GLY A 268 1.32 19.88 -18.51
CA GLY A 268 0.30 19.83 -19.56
C GLY A 268 0.31 18.61 -20.47
N HIS A 269 1.07 17.54 -20.14
CA HIS A 269 1.07 16.31 -20.93
C HIS A 269 1.14 15.04 -20.07
N ALA A 270 0.62 13.94 -20.61
CA ALA A 270 0.59 12.64 -19.95
C ALA A 270 0.81 11.51 -20.96
N PHE A 271 1.63 10.53 -20.58
CA PHE A 271 1.88 9.33 -21.37
C PHE A 271 2.22 8.16 -20.44
N THR A 272 2.45 6.96 -20.99
CA THR A 272 2.59 5.73 -20.21
C THR A 272 3.91 5.02 -20.48
N GLY A 273 4.31 4.17 -19.53
CA GLY A 273 5.40 3.22 -19.68
C GLY A 273 5.12 1.92 -18.94
N PHE A 274 6.09 1.01 -18.96
CA PHE A 274 6.00 -0.27 -18.27
C PHE A 274 7.38 -0.82 -17.90
N TRP A 275 7.42 -1.59 -16.83
CA TRP A 275 8.61 -2.32 -16.41
C TRP A 275 8.83 -3.55 -17.29
N LEU A 276 10.05 -3.75 -17.78
CA LEU A 276 10.44 -4.87 -18.64
C LEU A 276 10.67 -6.18 -17.86
N ALA A 277 10.81 -6.08 -16.54
CA ALA A 277 10.87 -7.19 -15.60
C ALA A 277 9.96 -6.90 -14.39
N LYS A 278 9.83 -7.85 -13.45
CA LYS A 278 9.09 -7.68 -12.18
C LYS A 278 9.80 -6.71 -11.21
N LEU A 279 10.00 -5.48 -11.67
CA LEU A 279 10.53 -4.33 -10.94
C LEU A 279 9.40 -3.33 -10.69
N ASP A 280 9.70 -2.27 -9.95
CA ASP A 280 8.78 -1.17 -9.65
C ASP A 280 9.57 0.06 -9.18
N ALA A 281 8.87 1.18 -9.00
CA ALA A 281 9.45 2.45 -8.57
C ALA A 281 9.86 2.50 -7.07
N GLY A 282 9.50 1.50 -6.26
CA GLY A 282 9.66 1.51 -4.79
C GLY A 282 8.58 2.33 -4.05
N VAL A 283 8.07 3.40 -4.66
CA VAL A 283 6.99 4.27 -4.16
C VAL A 283 5.90 4.43 -5.23
N SER A 284 4.65 4.76 -4.86
CA SER A 284 3.58 4.96 -5.85
C SER A 284 3.68 6.26 -6.62
N VAL A 285 4.18 7.32 -5.99
CA VAL A 285 4.45 8.61 -6.63
C VAL A 285 5.95 8.88 -6.57
N MET A 286 6.59 9.05 -7.72
CA MET A 286 8.02 9.30 -7.85
C MET A 286 8.26 10.63 -8.57
N GLN A 287 9.08 11.51 -7.97
CA GLN A 287 9.48 12.80 -8.54
C GLN A 287 10.98 12.84 -8.94
N ASP A 288 11.73 11.76 -8.70
CA ASP A 288 13.16 11.67 -9.02
C ASP A 288 13.41 11.34 -10.50
N LEU A 289 13.43 12.38 -11.33
CA LEU A 289 13.71 12.29 -12.76
C LEU A 289 15.09 11.66 -13.07
N PRO A 290 16.20 11.99 -12.36
CA PRO A 290 17.48 11.29 -12.51
C PRO A 290 17.40 9.77 -12.27
N ALA A 291 16.73 9.32 -11.21
CA ALA A 291 16.57 7.89 -10.92
C ALA A 291 15.82 7.17 -12.04
N LEU A 292 14.76 7.78 -12.55
CA LEU A 292 13.99 7.27 -13.69
C LEU A 292 14.83 7.18 -14.97
N ARG A 293 15.58 8.24 -15.30
CA ARG A 293 16.47 8.24 -16.48
C ARG A 293 17.52 7.12 -16.40
N ASN A 294 17.98 6.77 -15.20
CA ASN A 294 18.87 5.63 -15.01
C ASN A 294 18.16 4.29 -15.29
N ARG A 295 16.90 4.12 -14.90
CA ARG A 295 16.11 2.90 -15.21
C ARG A 295 15.89 2.71 -16.71
N LEU A 296 15.63 3.79 -17.45
CA LEU A 296 15.57 3.76 -18.91
C LEU A 296 16.90 3.32 -19.52
N LYS A 297 18.03 3.90 -19.09
CA LYS A 297 19.37 3.52 -19.55
C LYS A 297 19.73 2.06 -19.27
N LEU A 298 19.24 1.51 -18.16
CA LEU A 298 19.45 0.12 -17.78
C LEU A 298 18.53 -0.85 -18.52
N GLN A 299 17.58 -0.36 -19.33
CA GLN A 299 16.54 -1.17 -19.98
C GLN A 299 15.72 -1.98 -18.95
N ASP A 300 15.47 -1.37 -17.78
CA ASP A 300 14.54 -1.89 -16.77
C ASP A 300 13.11 -1.42 -17.05
N LEU A 301 12.97 -0.27 -17.72
CA LEU A 301 11.74 0.46 -17.96
C LEU A 301 11.69 0.86 -19.44
N ALA A 302 10.52 0.81 -20.05
CA ALA A 302 10.21 1.41 -21.35
C ALA A 302 9.08 2.44 -21.19
N VAL A 303 9.15 3.55 -21.92
CA VAL A 303 8.14 4.62 -21.94
C VAL A 303 7.80 4.95 -23.37
N PHE A 304 6.55 5.32 -23.66
CA PHE A 304 6.11 5.59 -25.03
C PHE A 304 5.06 6.70 -25.09
N GLU A 305 5.12 7.50 -26.15
CA GLU A 305 4.18 8.60 -26.39
C GLU A 305 2.83 8.06 -26.87
N THR A 306 1.86 8.01 -25.95
CA THR A 306 0.55 7.37 -26.20
C THR A 306 -0.30 8.13 -27.20
N THR A 307 -0.14 9.45 -27.32
CA THR A 307 -0.96 10.26 -28.23
C THR A 307 -0.70 9.99 -29.71
N LEU A 308 0.43 9.36 -30.08
CA LEU A 308 0.66 9.05 -31.50
C LEU A 308 -0.35 8.05 -32.08
N VAL A 309 -1.09 7.34 -31.23
CA VAL A 309 -2.22 6.49 -31.63
C VAL A 309 -3.35 7.29 -32.30
N THR A 310 -3.46 8.59 -32.03
CA THR A 310 -4.47 9.47 -32.62
C THR A 310 -4.00 10.17 -33.89
N ALA A 311 -2.77 9.93 -34.35
CA ALA A 311 -2.26 10.51 -35.58
C ALA A 311 -2.96 9.89 -36.82
N GLY A 312 -3.08 10.65 -37.91
CA GLY A 312 -3.66 10.14 -39.16
C GLY A 312 -2.82 9.03 -39.81
N ARG A 313 -1.49 9.05 -39.59
CA ARG A 313 -0.59 7.93 -39.92
C ARG A 313 -0.05 7.35 -38.62
N LYS A 314 -0.45 6.12 -38.31
CA LYS A 314 -0.06 5.43 -37.07
C LYS A 314 1.42 5.01 -37.15
N PRO A 315 2.31 5.52 -36.27
CA PRO A 315 3.71 5.10 -36.28
C PRO A 315 3.90 3.73 -35.62
N SER A 316 5.06 3.12 -35.84
CA SER A 316 5.43 1.87 -35.14
C SER A 316 5.63 2.12 -33.65
N PHE A 317 5.55 1.04 -32.87
CA PHE A 317 5.71 1.09 -31.42
C PHE A 317 7.10 1.60 -31.00
N SER A 318 8.14 1.23 -31.74
CA SER A 318 9.52 1.71 -31.53
C SER A 318 9.61 3.24 -31.64
N VAL A 319 8.96 3.84 -32.64
CA VAL A 319 8.91 5.30 -32.81
C VAL A 319 8.15 5.96 -31.67
N ALA A 320 7.07 5.34 -31.18
CA ALA A 320 6.37 5.83 -29.99
C ALA A 320 7.26 5.79 -28.74
N CYS A 321 8.05 4.73 -28.58
CA CYS A 321 9.02 4.60 -27.48
C CYS A 321 10.12 5.67 -27.57
N GLU A 322 10.71 5.87 -28.75
CA GLU A 322 11.72 6.90 -28.99
C GLU A 322 11.20 8.31 -28.64
N LYS A 323 9.95 8.61 -29.02
CA LYS A 323 9.32 9.90 -28.71
C LYS A 323 9.05 10.05 -27.21
N GLY A 324 8.57 9.00 -26.53
CA GLY A 324 8.37 8.99 -25.08
C GLY A 324 9.67 9.19 -24.32
N GLU A 325 10.74 8.49 -24.72
CA GLU A 325 12.08 8.68 -24.16
C GLU A 325 12.63 10.09 -24.39
N ALA A 326 12.42 10.65 -25.59
CA ALA A 326 12.83 12.01 -25.90
C ALA A 326 12.08 13.03 -25.02
N ASN A 327 10.77 12.87 -24.83
CA ASN A 327 9.99 13.75 -23.96
C ASN A 327 10.54 13.73 -22.51
N LEU A 328 10.93 12.56 -22.01
CA LEU A 328 11.53 12.40 -20.68
C LEU A 328 13.00 12.90 -20.59
N ARG A 329 13.77 12.74 -21.66
CA ARG A 329 15.16 13.20 -21.74
C ARG A 329 15.25 14.72 -21.73
N HIS A 330 14.36 15.39 -22.44
CA HIS A 330 14.30 16.86 -22.50
C HIS A 330 13.31 17.44 -21.47
N ALA A 331 12.75 16.61 -20.58
CA ALA A 331 11.87 17.11 -19.52
C ALA A 331 12.63 18.05 -18.59
N GLY A 332 12.07 19.25 -18.39
CA GLY A 332 12.67 20.35 -17.63
C GLY A 332 13.64 21.25 -18.41
N GLU A 333 13.84 21.04 -19.71
CA GLU A 333 14.61 21.96 -20.57
C GLU A 333 13.76 23.17 -21.01
N ASP A 334 12.44 22.99 -21.17
CA ASP A 334 11.46 24.03 -21.48
C ASP A 334 10.39 24.11 -20.38
N GLU A 335 9.85 25.30 -20.11
CA GLU A 335 8.79 25.50 -19.10
C GLU A 335 7.55 24.63 -19.37
N GLU A 336 7.20 24.45 -20.65
CA GLU A 336 6.06 23.66 -21.13
C GLU A 336 6.29 22.13 -21.07
N ASN A 337 7.50 21.64 -20.81
CA ASN A 337 7.78 20.20 -20.65
C ASN A 337 8.43 19.89 -19.29
N THR A 338 8.03 20.64 -18.26
CA THR A 338 8.54 20.42 -16.90
C THR A 338 8.03 19.10 -16.36
N PHE A 339 8.94 18.17 -16.03
CA PHE A 339 8.56 16.91 -15.38
C PHE A 339 7.87 17.18 -14.04
N ARG A 340 6.75 16.52 -13.77
CA ARG A 340 6.06 16.61 -12.49
C ARG A 340 6.31 15.35 -11.67
N GLU A 341 5.79 14.22 -12.11
CA GLU A 341 5.87 12.97 -11.36
C GLU A 341 5.51 11.75 -12.20
N ILE A 342 5.78 10.58 -11.64
CA ILE A 342 5.32 9.30 -12.14
C ILE A 342 4.44 8.64 -11.11
N ILE A 343 3.36 8.03 -11.60
CA ILE A 343 2.46 7.19 -10.82
C ILE A 343 2.70 5.74 -11.23
N ASP A 344 3.32 4.97 -10.34
CA ASP A 344 3.50 3.52 -10.51
C ASP A 344 2.22 2.80 -10.09
N ILE A 345 1.53 2.22 -11.06
CA ILE A 345 0.20 1.63 -10.84
C ILE A 345 0.28 0.42 -9.93
N HIS A 346 1.32 -0.41 -10.06
CA HIS A 346 1.49 -1.56 -9.18
C HIS A 346 1.70 -1.11 -7.73
N ARG A 347 2.54 -0.10 -7.49
CA ARG A 347 2.73 0.48 -6.14
C ARG A 347 1.46 1.16 -5.63
N ALA A 348 0.66 1.78 -6.48
CA ALA A 348 -0.67 2.30 -6.12
C ALA A 348 -1.65 1.17 -5.72
N ARG A 349 -1.62 0.01 -6.41
CA ARG A 349 -2.38 -1.19 -6.01
C ARG A 349 -1.92 -1.76 -4.67
N LEU A 350 -0.61 -1.76 -4.41
CA LEU A 350 -0.06 -2.17 -3.10
C LEU A 350 -0.51 -1.25 -1.97
N ARG A 351 -0.78 0.03 -2.29
CA ARG A 351 -1.43 1.01 -1.40
C ARG A 351 -2.96 0.88 -1.37
N ARG A 352 -3.51 -0.19 -1.96
CA ARG A 352 -4.96 -0.50 -2.05
C ARG A 352 -5.78 0.59 -2.73
N ILE A 353 -5.22 1.23 -3.75
CA ILE A 353 -6.00 2.06 -4.66
C ILE A 353 -6.71 1.13 -5.65
N TYR A 354 -8.01 0.93 -5.45
CA TYR A 354 -8.84 0.09 -6.30
C TYR A 354 -9.29 0.84 -7.55
N PRO A 355 -9.42 0.14 -8.70
CA PRO A 355 -10.12 0.66 -9.86
C PRO A 355 -11.55 1.10 -9.51
N LEU A 356 -12.06 2.11 -10.21
CA LEU A 356 -13.45 2.54 -10.08
C LEU A 356 -14.40 1.36 -10.33
N SER A 357 -15.44 1.26 -9.50
CA SER A 357 -16.45 0.22 -9.65
C SER A 357 -17.11 0.30 -11.03
N CYS A 358 -17.07 -0.74 -11.87
CA CYS A 358 -17.75 -0.74 -13.17
C CYS A 358 -19.28 -0.74 -12.97
N THR A 359 -19.99 0.25 -13.54
CA THR A 359 -21.45 0.23 -13.62
C THR A 359 -21.82 -0.08 -15.06
N VAL A 360 -21.86 -1.36 -15.41
CA VAL A 360 -22.33 -1.75 -16.73
C VAL A 360 -23.85 -1.93 -16.62
N PRO A 361 -24.69 -1.16 -17.35
CA PRO A 361 -26.01 -1.66 -17.65
C PRO A 361 -25.80 -2.95 -18.44
N SER A 362 -26.24 -4.09 -17.92
CA SER A 362 -26.26 -5.35 -18.65
C SER A 362 -27.24 -5.24 -19.82
N ALA A 363 -26.85 -4.56 -20.89
CA ALA A 363 -27.39 -4.82 -22.21
C ALA A 363 -26.57 -5.99 -22.78
N PRO A 364 -27.22 -7.06 -23.26
CA PRO A 364 -26.53 -8.03 -24.10
C PRO A 364 -25.91 -7.25 -25.26
N ALA A 365 -24.65 -7.53 -25.58
CA ALA A 365 -24.08 -7.06 -26.82
C ALA A 365 -24.97 -7.63 -27.95
N GLU A 366 -25.79 -6.78 -28.56
CA GLU A 366 -26.28 -7.07 -29.89
C GLU A 366 -25.04 -7.12 -30.77
N ASP A 367 -24.78 -8.28 -31.38
CA ASP A 367 -23.79 -8.44 -32.44
C ASP A 367 -24.13 -7.43 -33.54
N GLN A 368 -23.55 -6.23 -33.43
CA GLN A 368 -23.54 -5.30 -34.53
C GLN A 368 -22.65 -5.91 -35.62
N PRO A 369 -23.13 -6.01 -36.87
CA PRO A 369 -22.33 -6.54 -37.95
C PRO A 369 -21.04 -5.72 -38.05
N GLU A 370 -19.91 -6.42 -38.16
CA GLU A 370 -18.60 -5.83 -38.47
C GLU A 370 -18.76 -4.88 -39.67
N ALA A 371 -18.79 -3.58 -39.39
CA ALA A 371 -18.65 -2.58 -40.42
C ALA A 371 -17.24 -2.73 -40.99
N GLU A 372 -17.13 -2.84 -42.32
CA GLU A 372 -15.83 -2.82 -43.01
C GLU A 372 -15.05 -1.58 -42.57
N GLU A 373 -14.05 -1.78 -41.72
CA GLU A 373 -13.18 -0.71 -41.24
C GLU A 373 -12.36 -0.16 -42.42
N PRO A 374 -12.21 1.17 -42.54
CA PRO A 374 -11.35 1.73 -43.56
C PRO A 374 -9.93 1.19 -43.42
N GLU A 375 -9.28 0.92 -44.56
CA GLU A 375 -7.86 0.52 -44.71
C GLU A 375 -6.92 1.65 -44.24
N ALA A 376 -7.00 2.05 -42.97
CA ALA A 376 -5.94 2.82 -42.34
C ALA A 376 -4.72 1.91 -42.25
N ALA A 377 -3.58 2.34 -42.82
CA ALA A 377 -2.35 1.57 -42.78
C ALA A 377 -1.95 1.30 -41.31
N LEU A 378 -2.19 0.07 -40.86
CA LEU A 378 -1.84 -0.38 -39.52
C LEU A 378 -0.33 -0.27 -39.32
N PRO A 379 0.13 0.02 -38.09
CA PRO A 379 1.56 0.12 -37.82
C PRO A 379 2.24 -1.23 -38.05
N ALA A 380 3.45 -1.19 -38.60
CA ALA A 380 4.26 -2.40 -38.78
C ALA A 380 4.59 -3.04 -37.42
N PHE A 381 4.49 -4.37 -37.35
CA PHE A 381 5.04 -5.13 -36.25
C PHE A 381 6.55 -5.32 -36.48
N GLU A 382 7.35 -5.01 -35.48
CA GLU A 382 8.81 -4.92 -35.57
C GLU A 382 9.45 -5.86 -34.55
N PRO A 383 10.66 -6.38 -34.79
CA PRO A 383 11.39 -7.13 -33.79
C PRO A 383 11.69 -6.22 -32.60
N ALA A 384 11.66 -6.79 -31.40
CA ALA A 384 12.03 -6.07 -30.18
C ALA A 384 13.51 -5.60 -30.25
N PRO A 385 13.85 -4.47 -29.62
CA PRO A 385 15.23 -4.02 -29.53
C PRO A 385 16.09 -5.03 -28.76
N VAL A 386 17.42 -4.95 -28.90
CA VAL A 386 18.34 -5.78 -28.11
C VAL A 386 18.26 -5.34 -26.64
N LEU A 387 17.63 -6.18 -25.81
CA LEU A 387 17.43 -5.96 -24.38
C LEU A 387 18.45 -6.76 -23.56
N ARG A 388 18.97 -6.16 -22.49
CA ARG A 388 19.93 -6.82 -21.58
C ARG A 388 19.26 -7.91 -20.72
N GLU A 389 19.73 -9.15 -20.82
CA GLU A 389 19.34 -10.28 -19.97
C GLU A 389 20.27 -10.44 -18.75
N ASP A 390 19.74 -10.96 -17.63
CA ASP A 390 20.49 -11.24 -16.40
C ASP A 390 20.94 -12.72 -16.36
N PRO A 391 22.18 -13.07 -15.94
CA PRO A 391 22.69 -14.45 -16.00
C PRO A 391 22.07 -15.40 -14.94
N GLN A 392 21.77 -16.65 -15.32
CA GLN A 392 21.33 -17.75 -14.43
C GLN A 392 22.42 -18.86 -14.33
N GLU A 393 22.72 -19.38 -13.13
CA GLU A 393 23.70 -20.46 -12.88
C GLU A 393 23.03 -21.78 -12.41
N MET A 394 23.61 -22.93 -12.77
CA MET A 394 23.18 -24.32 -12.47
C MET A 394 24.03 -24.95 -11.34
N GLU A 395 23.43 -25.72 -10.43
CA GLU A 395 24.12 -26.46 -9.34
C GLU A 395 23.91 -28.00 -9.39
N GLU A 396 24.92 -28.75 -8.94
CA GLU A 396 24.93 -30.21 -8.68
C GLU A 396 25.11 -30.51 -7.17
N ASP A 397 24.43 -31.56 -6.69
CA ASP A 397 24.31 -32.02 -5.29
C ASP A 397 25.31 -33.14 -4.89
N LYS A 398 25.68 -33.26 -3.59
CA LYS A 398 25.66 -34.53 -2.77
C LYS A 398 26.16 -34.42 -1.29
N PRO A 399 25.82 -35.41 -0.40
CA PRO A 399 25.63 -35.21 1.05
C PRO A 399 26.54 -36.00 2.05
N SER A 400 26.28 -35.76 3.35
CA SER A 400 26.21 -36.66 4.54
C SER A 400 27.40 -36.88 5.52
N THR A 401 27.22 -36.25 6.70
CA THR A 401 27.35 -36.66 8.14
C THR A 401 28.27 -37.77 8.67
N PRO A 402 28.84 -37.51 9.88
CA PRO A 402 28.79 -38.45 11.01
C PRO A 402 28.63 -37.74 12.41
N ALA A 403 27.44 -37.25 12.77
CA ALA A 403 27.22 -36.36 13.94
C ALA A 403 26.65 -37.03 15.22
N ASP A 404 26.16 -38.27 15.15
CA ASP A 404 25.22 -38.81 16.17
C ASP A 404 25.81 -39.29 17.50
N ARG A 405 27.14 -39.20 17.69
CA ARG A 405 27.79 -39.63 18.95
C ARG A 405 28.11 -38.50 19.92
N LEU A 406 28.17 -37.26 19.45
CA LEU A 406 28.47 -36.08 20.28
C LEU A 406 27.22 -35.52 20.98
N GLN A 407 26.04 -35.66 20.36
CA GLN A 407 24.78 -35.06 20.82
C GLN A 407 24.34 -35.54 22.23
N ARG A 408 24.56 -36.82 22.56
CA ARG A 408 24.19 -37.40 23.87
C ARG A 408 25.07 -36.94 25.04
N TRP A 409 26.20 -36.30 24.76
CA TRP A 409 27.08 -35.77 25.78
C TRP A 409 26.76 -34.29 26.09
N CYS A 410 26.37 -33.50 25.09
CA CYS A 410 26.02 -32.09 25.23
C CYS A 410 24.75 -31.85 26.08
N ASN A 411 23.76 -32.74 26.01
CA ASN A 411 22.48 -32.58 26.73
C ASN A 411 22.62 -32.62 28.27
N ARG A 412 23.76 -33.07 28.82
CA ARG A 412 24.02 -33.10 30.27
C ARG A 412 24.55 -31.78 30.85
N LEU A 413 24.84 -30.78 30.01
CA LEU A 413 25.44 -29.51 30.41
C LEU A 413 24.51 -28.29 30.25
N LEU A 414 23.21 -28.50 30.04
CA LEU A 414 22.26 -27.42 29.82
C LEU A 414 21.95 -26.68 31.13
N ASP A 415 22.21 -25.35 31.15
CA ASP A 415 21.85 -24.47 32.26
C ASP A 415 20.36 -24.14 32.22
N MET A 416 19.61 -24.60 33.22
CA MET A 416 18.16 -24.43 33.36
C MET A 416 17.77 -23.15 34.10
N SER A 417 18.72 -22.27 34.42
CA SER A 417 18.44 -21.01 35.09
C SER A 417 17.80 -19.98 34.15
N GLY A 418 16.97 -19.08 34.68
CA GLY A 418 16.34 -17.99 33.91
C GLY A 418 17.30 -16.93 33.34
N ARG A 419 18.62 -17.14 33.48
CA ARG A 419 19.68 -16.38 32.79
C ARG A 419 19.94 -16.92 31.38
N ASN A 420 19.54 -18.16 31.10
CA ASN A 420 19.67 -18.76 29.79
C ASN A 420 18.68 -18.12 28.80
N ARG A 421 19.19 -17.52 27.72
CA ARG A 421 18.34 -16.85 26.72
C ARG A 421 17.52 -17.82 25.88
N LEU A 422 17.88 -19.11 25.88
CA LEU A 422 17.04 -20.18 25.33
C LEU A 422 15.79 -20.43 26.18
N LEU A 423 15.75 -20.01 27.45
CA LEU A 423 14.55 -20.08 28.27
C LEU A 423 13.89 -18.71 28.49
N ASN A 424 14.60 -17.62 28.20
CA ASN A 424 14.15 -16.27 28.46
C ASN A 424 14.73 -15.27 27.46
N LEU A 425 13.98 -15.01 26.38
CA LEU A 425 14.34 -14.05 25.35
C LEU A 425 14.58 -12.64 25.93
N PRO A 426 15.56 -11.89 25.38
CA PRO A 426 15.83 -10.53 25.84
C PRO A 426 14.64 -9.62 25.53
N ARG A 427 14.25 -8.78 26.49
CA ARG A 427 13.13 -7.83 26.35
C ARG A 427 13.54 -6.45 25.84
N SER A 428 14.81 -6.28 25.48
CA SER A 428 15.33 -4.99 25.02
C SER A 428 15.09 -4.85 23.52
N ASP A 429 14.43 -3.76 23.11
CA ASP A 429 14.20 -3.45 21.69
C ASP A 429 15.49 -3.35 20.86
N LYS A 430 16.65 -3.14 21.51
CA LYS A 430 17.96 -3.12 20.84
C LYS A 430 18.56 -4.51 20.58
N GLN A 431 18.07 -5.54 21.27
CA GLN A 431 18.61 -6.91 21.23
C GLN A 431 17.62 -7.91 20.61
N LEU A 432 16.41 -7.45 20.31
CA LEU A 432 15.32 -8.23 19.78
C LEU A 432 14.63 -7.42 18.68
N ILE A 433 14.50 -8.00 17.49
CA ILE A 433 13.74 -7.44 16.37
C ILE A 433 12.60 -8.41 16.07
N VAL A 434 11.36 -7.96 16.28
CA VAL A 434 10.17 -8.72 15.88
C VAL A 434 9.99 -8.53 14.38
N VAL A 435 9.88 -9.63 13.64
CA VAL A 435 9.63 -9.63 12.21
C VAL A 435 8.16 -9.96 11.99
N ASP A 436 7.46 -9.08 11.28
CA ASP A 436 6.05 -9.27 10.98
C ASP A 436 5.91 -10.21 9.77
N CYS A 437 5.77 -11.50 10.08
CA CYS A 437 5.67 -12.57 9.08
C CYS A 437 4.39 -13.39 9.33
N PRO A 438 3.34 -13.19 8.53
CA PRO A 438 2.07 -13.92 8.71
C PRO A 438 2.16 -15.41 8.38
N ASN A 439 3.12 -15.80 7.52
CA ASN A 439 3.37 -17.18 7.17
C ASN A 439 4.82 -17.57 7.53
N PRO A 440 5.06 -18.00 8.78
CA PRO A 440 6.40 -18.38 9.22
C PRO A 440 6.95 -19.63 8.51
N SER A 441 6.08 -20.51 8.02
CA SER A 441 6.46 -21.70 7.24
C SER A 441 7.13 -21.29 5.92
N GLU A 442 6.54 -20.32 5.20
CA GLU A 442 7.14 -19.77 3.98
C GLU A 442 8.49 -19.08 4.22
N LEU A 443 8.65 -18.43 5.39
CA LEU A 443 9.93 -17.82 5.75
C LEU A 443 11.02 -18.86 6.02
N GLU A 444 10.67 -19.98 6.67
CA GLU A 444 11.59 -21.11 6.85
C GLU A 444 11.96 -21.72 5.49
N ASN A 445 10.97 -21.98 4.63
CA ASN A 445 11.17 -22.48 3.27
C ASN A 445 12.08 -21.57 2.45
N HIS A 446 11.92 -20.24 2.55
CA HIS A 446 12.82 -19.28 1.92
C HIS A 446 14.25 -19.37 2.45
N LEU A 447 14.45 -19.47 3.76
CA LEU A 447 15.78 -19.61 4.35
C LEU A 447 16.41 -20.97 4.03
N ALA A 448 15.63 -22.04 4.01
CA ALA A 448 16.06 -23.37 3.58
C ALA A 448 16.49 -23.37 2.12
N ALA A 449 15.72 -22.73 1.23
CA ALA A 449 16.09 -22.55 -0.17
C ALA A 449 17.34 -21.67 -0.36
N ILE A 450 17.57 -20.68 0.51
CA ILE A 450 18.83 -19.91 0.52
C ILE A 450 20.01 -20.77 0.95
N ARG A 451 19.82 -21.61 1.98
CA ARG A 451 20.83 -22.53 2.49
C ARG A 451 21.19 -23.62 1.49
N SER A 452 20.22 -24.11 0.72
CA SER A 452 20.41 -25.15 -0.29
C SER A 452 20.89 -24.62 -1.65
N GLY A 453 21.18 -23.32 -1.79
CA GLY A 453 21.59 -22.70 -3.05
C GLY A 453 20.46 -22.40 -4.05
N ARG A 454 19.23 -22.89 -3.82
CA ARG A 454 18.05 -22.66 -4.70
C ARG A 454 17.68 -21.18 -4.82
N LEU A 455 17.90 -20.39 -3.76
CA LEU A 455 17.73 -18.93 -3.76
C LEU A 455 19.06 -18.25 -3.40
N THR A 456 19.56 -17.39 -4.28
CA THR A 456 20.82 -16.66 -4.03
C THR A 456 20.62 -15.27 -3.43
N LYS A 457 19.41 -14.72 -3.52
CA LYS A 457 19.09 -13.38 -3.03
C LYS A 457 18.92 -13.38 -1.51
N PRO A 458 19.64 -12.51 -0.77
CA PRO A 458 19.48 -12.39 0.66
C PRO A 458 18.17 -11.65 1.00
N LEU A 459 17.63 -11.92 2.19
CA LEU A 459 16.46 -11.21 2.71
C LEU A 459 16.90 -9.81 3.19
N ARG A 460 16.13 -8.78 2.88
CA ARG A 460 16.40 -7.40 3.31
C ARG A 460 15.39 -6.95 4.34
N PHE A 461 15.83 -6.21 5.35
CA PHE A 461 14.90 -5.61 6.32
C PHE A 461 14.30 -4.36 5.74
N CYS A 462 12.98 -4.26 5.78
CA CYS A 462 12.23 -3.09 5.40
C CYS A 462 11.35 -2.68 6.58
N PRO A 463 11.24 -1.38 6.89
CA PRO A 463 10.15 -0.91 7.73
C PRO A 463 8.84 -1.25 7.02
N TRP A 464 7.74 -1.32 7.77
CA TRP A 464 6.43 -1.23 7.11
C TRP A 464 6.43 -0.03 6.17
N PRO A 465 5.91 -0.15 4.93
CA PRO A 465 5.65 1.03 4.13
C PRO A 465 4.77 1.95 4.95
N ASP A 466 4.95 3.24 4.73
CA ASP A 466 4.15 4.32 5.29
C ASP A 466 2.71 4.20 4.70
N MET A 467 1.95 3.17 5.10
CA MET A 467 0.56 2.98 4.70
C MET A 467 -0.27 4.04 5.38
N MET A 468 -0.76 5.01 4.59
CA MET A 468 -1.65 6.05 5.09
C MET A 468 -1.03 6.84 6.27
N ASP A 469 0.26 7.19 6.12
CA ASP A 469 1.08 7.89 7.12
C ASP A 469 0.90 9.42 7.03
N GLU A 470 1.67 10.21 7.79
CA GLU A 470 1.57 11.68 7.80
C GLU A 470 1.78 12.29 6.38
N GLY A 471 0.67 12.62 5.71
CA GLY A 471 0.65 13.21 4.36
C GLY A 471 -0.30 12.50 3.38
N ASP A 472 -0.72 11.27 3.65
CA ASP A 472 -1.80 10.59 2.91
C ASP A 472 -3.15 10.96 3.55
N PRO A 473 -4.08 11.60 2.83
CA PRO A 473 -5.35 11.99 3.41
C PRO A 473 -6.29 10.79 3.65
N ARG A 474 -6.00 9.58 3.14
CA ARG A 474 -6.84 8.38 3.35
C ARG A 474 -6.74 7.86 4.79
N GLN A 475 -7.82 7.26 5.31
CA GLN A 475 -7.85 6.72 6.68
C GLN A 475 -7.86 5.19 6.71
N ALA A 476 -6.87 4.60 7.41
CA ALA A 476 -6.69 3.15 7.49
C ALA A 476 -7.88 2.42 8.14
N SER A 477 -8.49 3.00 9.19
CA SER A 477 -9.68 2.44 9.84
C SER A 477 -10.88 2.37 8.91
N LEU A 478 -11.14 3.45 8.14
CA LEU A 478 -12.23 3.49 7.17
C LEU A 478 -12.01 2.48 6.04
N HIS A 479 -10.76 2.33 5.61
CA HIS A 479 -10.41 1.37 4.57
C HIS A 479 -10.66 -0.08 5.00
N HIS A 480 -10.26 -0.44 6.23
CA HIS A 480 -10.51 -1.77 6.80
C HIS A 480 -12.01 -2.08 6.90
N GLU A 481 -12.82 -1.11 7.35
CA GLU A 481 -14.27 -1.26 7.47
C GLU A 481 -14.97 -1.42 6.12
N ARG A 482 -14.56 -0.66 5.09
CA ARG A 482 -15.21 -0.65 3.77
C ARG A 482 -14.88 -1.87 2.92
N HIS A 483 -13.64 -2.35 3.01
CA HIS A 483 -13.14 -3.42 2.14
C HIS A 483 -13.09 -4.79 2.84
N HIS A 484 -13.41 -4.86 4.13
CA HIS A 484 -13.43 -6.11 4.92
C HIS A 484 -12.11 -6.91 4.81
N GLU A 485 -10.97 -6.23 4.68
CA GLU A 485 -9.67 -6.84 4.40
C GLU A 485 -8.74 -6.87 5.63
N ASP A 486 -8.03 -7.98 5.83
CA ASP A 486 -6.83 -8.07 6.68
C ASP A 486 -5.59 -7.59 5.87
N ALA A 487 -5.61 -6.32 5.44
CA ALA A 487 -4.69 -5.75 4.45
C ALA A 487 -3.19 -5.85 4.83
N ALA A 488 -2.89 -5.84 6.13
CA ALA A 488 -1.53 -6.03 6.64
C ALA A 488 -0.99 -7.43 6.29
N ARG A 489 -1.81 -8.46 6.46
CA ARG A 489 -1.41 -9.85 6.23
C ARG A 489 -0.98 -10.09 4.78
N ALA A 490 -1.80 -9.71 3.82
CA ALA A 490 -1.50 -9.90 2.40
C ALA A 490 -0.26 -9.11 1.95
N TYR A 491 -0.06 -7.90 2.46
CA TYR A 491 1.13 -7.11 2.14
C TYR A 491 2.42 -7.76 2.65
N ALA A 492 2.39 -8.30 3.88
CA ALA A 492 3.55 -8.98 4.45
C ALA A 492 3.87 -10.31 3.75
N GLU A 493 2.86 -11.04 3.26
CA GLU A 493 3.06 -12.23 2.41
C GLU A 493 3.74 -11.87 1.08
N GLU A 494 3.31 -10.79 0.42
CA GLU A 494 3.92 -10.34 -0.84
C GLU A 494 5.34 -9.77 -0.65
N ALA A 495 5.57 -9.02 0.43
CA ALA A 495 6.91 -8.52 0.78
C ALA A 495 7.90 -9.67 0.96
N LEU A 496 7.50 -10.74 1.64
CA LEU A 496 8.33 -11.94 1.77
C LEU A 496 8.67 -12.54 0.40
N GLY A 497 7.71 -12.59 -0.54
CA GLY A 497 7.94 -13.00 -1.93
C GLY A 497 8.95 -12.13 -2.70
N ARG A 498 9.19 -10.88 -2.27
CA ARG A 498 10.24 -9.99 -2.80
C ARG A 498 11.58 -10.10 -2.06
N ASN A 499 11.71 -11.04 -1.13
CA ASN A 499 12.83 -11.17 -0.20
C ASN A 499 12.91 -10.00 0.81
N GLU A 500 11.78 -9.41 1.19
CA GLU A 500 11.69 -8.31 2.14
C GLU A 500 11.07 -8.78 3.47
N LEU A 501 11.72 -8.46 4.59
CA LEU A 501 11.24 -8.73 5.94
C LEU A 501 10.73 -7.44 6.56
N LEU A 502 9.42 -7.38 6.79
CA LEU A 502 8.77 -6.22 7.38
C LEU A 502 8.98 -6.17 8.88
N VAL A 503 9.25 -4.97 9.37
CA VAL A 503 9.45 -4.69 10.79
C VAL A 503 8.65 -3.46 11.17
N SER A 504 7.81 -3.56 12.20
CA SER A 504 7.06 -2.44 12.80
C SER A 504 7.97 -1.45 13.56
N ARG A 505 8.91 -0.82 12.85
CA ARG A 505 9.84 0.20 13.36
C ARG A 505 10.16 1.22 12.27
N LYS A 506 10.31 2.48 12.64
CA LYS A 506 10.82 3.53 11.74
C LYS A 506 12.24 3.21 11.30
N GLU A 507 12.61 3.60 10.08
CA GLU A 507 13.91 3.31 9.46
C GLU A 507 15.11 3.59 10.39
N ASN A 508 15.16 4.78 11.01
CA ASN A 508 16.25 5.16 11.91
C ASN A 508 16.39 4.23 13.14
N GLN A 509 15.27 3.77 13.69
CA GLN A 509 15.25 2.87 14.85
C GLN A 509 15.61 1.44 14.44
N LEU A 510 15.14 0.99 13.27
CA LEU A 510 15.46 -0.29 12.68
C LEU A 510 16.98 -0.41 12.42
N GLN A 511 17.57 0.57 11.74
CA GLN A 511 19.00 0.59 11.44
C GLN A 511 19.87 0.60 12.71
N ALA A 512 19.45 1.32 13.76
CA ALA A 512 20.15 1.33 15.04
C ALA A 512 20.13 -0.05 15.72
N ALA A 513 18.98 -0.74 15.70
CA ALA A 513 18.85 -2.08 16.28
C ALA A 513 19.66 -3.13 15.49
N LEU A 514 19.60 -3.09 14.15
CA LEU A 514 20.37 -3.97 13.27
C LEU A 514 21.89 -3.77 13.45
N THR A 515 22.33 -2.52 13.60
CA THR A 515 23.75 -2.21 13.85
C THR A 515 24.25 -2.80 15.16
N GLU A 516 23.44 -2.76 16.22
CA GLU A 516 23.81 -3.33 17.52
C GLU A 516 23.88 -4.86 17.47
N LEU A 517 22.90 -5.51 16.83
CA LEU A 517 22.91 -6.96 16.61
C LEU A 517 24.12 -7.40 15.78
N TYR A 518 24.42 -6.68 14.70
CA TYR A 518 25.56 -6.95 13.83
C TYR A 518 26.90 -6.88 14.59
N ARG A 519 27.12 -5.80 15.35
CA ARG A 519 28.36 -5.61 16.11
C ARG A 519 28.60 -6.74 17.11
N ARG A 520 27.55 -7.13 17.83
CA ARG A 520 27.63 -8.19 18.83
C ARG A 520 27.81 -9.57 18.21
N ALA A 521 27.10 -9.87 17.11
CA ALA A 521 27.26 -11.14 16.40
C ALA A 521 28.70 -11.28 15.88
N ARG A 522 29.25 -10.22 15.26
CA ARG A 522 30.65 -10.21 14.83
C ARG A 522 31.64 -10.32 15.98
N ALA A 523 31.42 -9.64 17.11
CA ALA A 523 32.29 -9.77 18.28
C ALA A 523 32.33 -11.22 18.80
N ALA A 524 31.16 -11.86 18.94
CA ALA A 524 31.08 -13.26 19.40
C ALA A 524 31.72 -14.24 18.40
N GLU A 525 31.57 -14.01 17.10
CA GLU A 525 32.22 -14.82 16.07
C GLU A 525 33.76 -14.66 16.11
N HIS A 526 34.28 -13.44 16.30
CA HIS A 526 35.74 -13.20 16.38
C HIS A 526 36.36 -13.69 17.69
N GLU A 527 35.65 -13.58 18.81
CA GLU A 527 36.15 -13.98 20.14
C GLU A 527 35.97 -15.48 20.39
N GLY A 528 34.84 -16.06 19.94
CA GLY A 528 34.41 -17.42 20.28
C GLY A 528 34.36 -18.41 19.12
N GLY A 529 34.33 -17.95 17.87
CA GLY A 529 34.18 -18.77 16.66
C GLY A 529 32.79 -19.40 16.49
N SER A 530 31.80 -18.98 17.27
CA SER A 530 30.46 -19.59 17.34
C SER A 530 29.39 -18.63 16.84
N ASN A 531 28.40 -19.14 16.09
CA ASN A 531 27.24 -18.34 15.70
C ASN A 531 26.30 -18.13 16.90
N VAL A 532 26.02 -16.86 17.21
CA VAL A 532 25.12 -16.46 18.31
C VAL A 532 23.84 -15.78 17.82
N LEU A 533 23.66 -15.64 16.50
CA LEU A 533 22.52 -14.96 15.90
C LEU A 533 21.53 -15.95 15.28
N PHE A 534 20.30 -15.90 15.77
CA PHE A 534 19.24 -16.81 15.37
C PHE A 534 17.95 -16.06 15.07
N LEU A 535 17.27 -16.47 14.00
CA LEU A 535 15.87 -16.16 13.77
C LEU A 535 15.03 -17.24 14.45
N THR A 536 14.11 -16.83 15.31
CA THR A 536 13.29 -17.75 16.09
C THR A 536 11.86 -17.72 15.60
N ILE A 537 11.27 -18.88 15.33
CA ILE A 537 9.86 -19.02 14.97
C ILE A 537 9.10 -19.60 16.16
N GLY A 538 8.08 -18.86 16.60
CA GLY A 538 7.22 -19.23 17.71
C GLY A 538 7.91 -19.09 19.07
N ALA A 539 7.10 -18.85 20.10
CA ALA A 539 7.60 -18.79 21.46
C ALA A 539 6.60 -19.37 22.47
N LEU A 540 7.13 -20.03 23.49
CA LEU A 540 6.37 -20.51 24.64
C LEU A 540 6.51 -19.53 25.79
N ALA A 541 5.38 -19.00 26.25
CA ALA A 541 5.33 -18.11 27.40
C ALA A 541 4.88 -18.85 28.66
N TRP A 542 5.59 -18.72 29.79
CA TRP A 542 5.13 -19.26 31.08
C TRP A 542 5.47 -18.40 32.29
N THR A 543 4.59 -18.37 33.28
CA THR A 543 4.85 -17.73 34.57
C THR A 543 5.31 -18.75 35.59
N ALA A 544 6.56 -18.67 36.04
CA ALA A 544 7.04 -19.47 37.16
C ALA A 544 6.41 -18.99 38.48
N GLU A 545 6.25 -19.90 39.45
CA GLU A 545 5.71 -19.57 40.77
C GLU A 545 6.55 -18.46 41.44
N GLY A 546 5.88 -17.40 41.90
CA GLY A 546 6.52 -16.26 42.57
C GLY A 546 7.09 -15.17 41.65
N ARG A 547 6.81 -15.20 40.33
CA ARG A 547 7.14 -14.09 39.40
C ARG A 547 5.91 -13.50 38.72
N ASP A 548 5.85 -12.17 38.67
CA ASP A 548 4.79 -11.42 37.97
C ASP A 548 4.97 -11.39 36.44
N LYS A 549 6.17 -11.64 35.93
CA LYS A 549 6.49 -11.53 34.49
C LYS A 549 6.73 -12.91 33.85
N PRO A 550 6.08 -13.21 32.70
CA PRO A 550 6.24 -14.50 32.03
C PRO A 550 7.62 -14.65 31.39
N TYR A 551 8.24 -15.82 31.52
CA TYR A 551 9.34 -16.25 30.66
C TYR A 551 8.85 -16.46 29.23
N LEU A 552 9.72 -16.22 28.26
CA LEU A 552 9.44 -16.41 26.84
C LEU A 552 10.61 -17.20 26.24
N ALA A 553 10.39 -18.45 25.87
CA ALA A 553 11.40 -19.29 25.22
C ALA A 553 11.09 -19.47 23.74
N PRO A 554 12.08 -19.35 22.84
CA PRO A 554 11.89 -19.63 21.42
C PRO A 554 11.64 -21.13 21.21
N LEU A 555 10.82 -21.48 20.21
CA LEU A 555 10.54 -22.87 19.87
C LEU A 555 11.54 -23.41 18.84
N ILE A 556 11.59 -22.77 17.68
CA ILE A 556 12.46 -23.13 16.55
C ILE A 556 13.57 -22.08 16.46
N LEU A 557 14.81 -22.52 16.26
CA LEU A 557 16.01 -21.71 16.13
C LEU A 557 16.59 -21.91 14.74
N ILE A 558 16.53 -20.88 13.91
CA ILE A 558 17.10 -20.88 12.56
C ILE A 558 18.39 -20.05 12.59
N PRO A 559 19.56 -20.66 12.39
CA PRO A 559 20.82 -19.92 12.41
C PRO A 559 20.93 -19.03 11.17
N VAL A 560 21.28 -17.76 11.38
CA VAL A 560 21.30 -16.74 10.32
C VAL A 560 22.52 -15.85 10.42
N ILE A 561 22.94 -15.29 9.28
CA ILE A 561 24.06 -14.34 9.18
C ILE A 561 23.49 -12.98 8.83
N LEU A 562 23.89 -11.96 9.59
CA LEU A 562 23.59 -10.56 9.28
C LEU A 562 24.79 -9.95 8.56
N GLU A 563 24.61 -9.57 7.30
CA GLU A 563 25.64 -8.98 6.46
C GLU A 563 25.34 -7.51 6.15
N ARG A 564 26.40 -6.74 5.92
CA ARG A 564 26.31 -5.37 5.42
C ARG A 564 27.18 -5.24 4.16
N PRO A 565 26.59 -5.38 2.96
CA PRO A 565 27.35 -5.39 1.70
C PRO A 565 28.13 -4.08 1.44
N SER A 566 27.62 -2.95 1.88
CA SER A 566 28.24 -1.62 1.75
C SER A 566 27.79 -0.70 2.89
N VAL A 567 28.58 0.34 3.17
CA VAL A 567 28.18 1.41 4.09
C VAL A 567 26.91 2.13 3.60
N LYS A 568 26.70 2.20 2.28
CA LYS A 568 25.51 2.80 1.66
C LYS A 568 24.33 1.84 1.48
N SER A 569 24.54 0.53 1.60
CA SER A 569 23.44 -0.45 1.55
C SER A 569 22.94 -0.77 2.96
N GLY A 570 21.64 -1.08 3.08
CA GLY A 570 21.07 -1.62 4.32
C GLY A 570 21.65 -2.98 4.70
N PHE A 571 21.30 -3.47 5.89
CA PHE A 571 21.63 -4.82 6.34
C PHE A 571 20.78 -5.86 5.60
N VAL A 572 21.37 -7.02 5.34
CA VAL A 572 20.70 -8.17 4.73
C VAL A 572 20.89 -9.42 5.60
N LEU A 573 19.89 -10.29 5.62
CA LEU A 573 19.86 -11.55 6.32
C LEU A 573 20.10 -12.69 5.33
N ARG A 574 21.03 -13.59 5.67
CA ARG A 574 21.30 -14.84 4.95
C ARG A 574 21.12 -16.03 5.89
N ALA A 575 20.82 -17.18 5.31
CA ALA A 575 20.88 -18.42 6.07
C ALA A 575 22.33 -18.74 6.44
N HIS A 576 22.55 -19.19 7.68
CA HIS A 576 23.82 -19.80 8.08
C HIS A 576 23.89 -21.23 7.52
N PRO A 577 25.08 -21.81 7.28
CA PRO A 577 25.21 -23.20 6.82
C PRO A 577 24.62 -24.25 7.78
N ASP A 578 24.61 -23.93 9.08
CA ASP A 578 24.06 -24.82 10.11
C ASP A 578 22.56 -25.07 9.92
N GLU A 579 22.09 -26.24 10.34
CA GLU A 579 20.68 -26.63 10.24
C GLU A 579 19.79 -25.96 11.29
N SER A 580 18.51 -25.77 10.94
CA SER A 580 17.47 -25.33 11.87
C SER A 580 17.30 -26.33 13.01
N ARG A 581 17.20 -25.86 14.26
CA ARG A 581 17.11 -26.71 15.45
C ARG A 581 15.91 -26.36 16.31
N ILE A 582 15.36 -27.34 17.02
CA ILE A 582 14.42 -27.07 18.13
C ILE A 582 15.21 -26.71 19.37
N ASN A 583 14.65 -25.83 20.19
CA ASN A 583 15.23 -25.48 21.47
C ASN A 583 15.22 -26.68 22.44
N ALA A 584 16.30 -27.46 22.44
CA ALA A 584 16.45 -28.64 23.29
C ALA A 584 16.40 -28.30 24.79
N THR A 585 16.90 -27.12 25.19
CA THR A 585 16.82 -26.66 26.60
C THR A 585 15.37 -26.52 27.03
N LEU A 586 14.51 -26.01 26.14
CA LEU A 586 13.08 -25.91 26.40
C LEU A 586 12.44 -27.30 26.54
N LEU A 587 12.77 -28.25 25.66
CA LEU A 587 12.24 -29.62 25.74
C LEU A 587 12.62 -30.30 27.06
N GLU A 588 13.88 -30.21 27.47
CA GLU A 588 14.34 -30.76 28.76
C GLU A 588 13.66 -30.08 29.95
N MET A 589 13.39 -28.76 29.87
CA MET A 589 12.70 -28.02 30.94
C MET A 589 11.24 -28.48 31.04
N LEU A 590 10.57 -28.62 29.91
CA LEU A 590 9.21 -29.15 29.82
C LEU A 590 9.14 -30.59 30.34
N GLN A 591 10.16 -31.39 30.12
CA GLN A 591 10.25 -32.74 30.68
C GLN A 591 10.48 -32.74 32.19
N ALA A 592 11.45 -31.97 32.67
CA ALA A 592 11.86 -31.96 34.08
C ALA A 592 10.78 -31.33 34.98
N ASP A 593 10.28 -30.16 34.61
CA ASP A 593 9.38 -29.37 35.46
C ASP A 593 7.91 -29.74 35.24
N TYR A 594 7.54 -30.23 34.06
CA TYR A 594 6.16 -30.50 33.69
C TYR A 594 5.86 -31.95 33.26
N GLY A 595 6.88 -32.82 33.21
CA GLY A 595 6.74 -34.23 32.83
C GLY A 595 6.41 -34.45 31.36
N LEU A 596 6.72 -33.49 30.48
CA LEU A 596 6.28 -33.48 29.09
C LEU A 596 7.37 -34.01 28.17
N ARG A 597 6.99 -34.91 27.27
CA ARG A 597 7.86 -35.39 26.20
C ARG A 597 7.20 -35.17 24.86
N PHE A 598 8.02 -34.84 23.88
CA PHE A 598 7.62 -34.66 22.49
C PHE A 598 8.44 -35.62 21.64
N PRO A 599 8.08 -36.92 21.58
CA PRO A 599 8.89 -37.92 20.86
C PRO A 599 9.12 -37.57 19.39
N ALA A 600 8.20 -36.83 18.76
CA ALA A 600 8.31 -36.36 17.39
C ALA A 600 9.35 -35.23 17.19
N LEU A 601 9.83 -34.61 18.27
CA LEU A 601 10.77 -33.48 18.28
C LEU A 601 12.10 -33.83 18.97
N GLU A 602 12.24 -35.05 19.49
CA GLU A 602 13.42 -35.56 20.24
C GLU A 602 14.39 -36.37 19.34
N GLY A 603 14.05 -36.58 18.06
CA GLY A 603 14.85 -37.34 17.09
C GLY A 603 15.90 -36.51 16.32
N GLU A 604 16.80 -37.20 15.60
CA GLU A 604 17.82 -36.58 14.72
C GLU A 604 17.20 -35.87 13.51
N THR A 605 16.05 -36.33 13.03
CA THR A 605 15.29 -35.72 11.94
C THR A 605 14.04 -35.05 12.50
N LEU A 606 13.92 -33.75 12.32
CA LEU A 606 12.70 -33.01 12.64
C LEU A 606 11.59 -33.34 11.62
N PRO A 607 10.31 -33.08 11.91
CA PRO A 607 9.26 -33.19 10.90
C PRO A 607 9.57 -32.25 9.73
N GLU A 608 9.69 -32.82 8.52
CA GLU A 608 9.99 -32.11 7.28
C GLU A 608 8.84 -32.27 6.28
N ASP A 609 8.66 -31.27 5.42
CA ASP A 609 7.76 -31.26 4.27
C ASP A 609 8.54 -31.24 2.93
N GLU A 610 7.88 -31.00 1.80
CA GLU A 610 8.55 -30.95 0.48
C GLU A 610 9.55 -29.79 0.31
N SER A 611 9.53 -28.81 1.22
CA SER A 611 10.30 -27.56 1.12
C SER A 611 11.26 -27.30 2.28
N GLY A 612 11.21 -28.09 3.35
CA GLY A 612 12.09 -27.94 4.50
C GLY A 612 11.44 -28.43 5.78
N LEU A 613 11.53 -27.63 6.83
CA LEU A 613 10.98 -27.96 8.14
C LEU A 613 9.45 -27.76 8.13
N ASP A 614 8.68 -28.74 8.58
CA ASP A 614 7.22 -28.63 8.73
C ASP A 614 6.89 -27.79 9.97
N VAL A 615 7.04 -26.47 9.84
CA VAL A 615 6.85 -25.47 10.89
C VAL A 615 5.42 -25.52 11.44
N ASP A 616 4.42 -25.64 10.57
CA ASP A 616 3.01 -25.67 10.98
C ASP A 616 2.70 -26.86 11.88
N ARG A 617 3.20 -28.06 11.53
CA ARG A 617 3.04 -29.24 12.37
C ARG A 617 3.75 -29.12 13.71
N ILE A 618 4.96 -28.54 13.73
CA ILE A 618 5.69 -28.32 14.98
C ILE A 618 4.92 -27.34 15.89
N LEU A 619 4.46 -26.21 15.36
CA LEU A 619 3.67 -25.24 16.12
C LEU A 619 2.34 -25.85 16.58
N GLU A 620 1.69 -26.67 15.76
CA GLU A 620 0.44 -27.34 16.12
C GLU A 620 0.63 -28.32 17.29
N LEU A 621 1.74 -29.05 17.36
CA LEU A 621 2.06 -29.93 18.49
C LEU A 621 2.12 -29.14 19.81
N PHE A 622 2.77 -27.98 19.82
CA PHE A 622 2.83 -27.10 20.99
C PHE A 622 1.46 -26.46 21.31
N ARG A 623 0.70 -26.01 20.30
CA ARG A 623 -0.64 -25.41 20.48
C ARG A 623 -1.65 -26.41 21.05
N ARG A 624 -1.73 -27.62 20.48
CA ARG A 624 -2.63 -28.70 20.95
C ARG A 624 -2.34 -29.02 22.41
N TRP A 625 -1.07 -29.09 22.77
CA TRP A 625 -0.66 -29.34 24.14
C TRP A 625 -1.05 -28.19 25.09
N ALA A 626 -0.75 -26.94 24.72
CA ALA A 626 -1.10 -25.77 25.53
C ALA A 626 -2.62 -25.69 25.79
N ALA A 627 -3.44 -25.99 24.78
CA ALA A 627 -4.89 -26.04 24.89
C ALA A 627 -5.39 -27.16 25.82
N LEU A 628 -4.76 -28.33 25.77
CA LEU A 628 -5.14 -29.50 26.60
C LEU A 628 -4.84 -29.25 28.08
N ARG A 629 -3.74 -28.53 28.39
CA ARG A 629 -3.38 -28.14 29.76
C ARG A 629 -4.16 -26.95 30.30
N ALA A 630 -4.52 -25.96 29.46
CA ALA A 630 -5.43 -24.89 29.86
C ALA A 630 -6.79 -25.45 30.35
N ARG A 631 -7.25 -26.56 29.77
CA ARG A 631 -8.46 -27.28 30.20
C ARG A 631 -8.29 -28.08 31.51
N LEU A 632 -7.06 -28.44 31.88
CA LEU A 632 -6.74 -29.24 33.07
C LEU A 632 -6.36 -28.39 34.30
N GLY A 633 -6.49 -27.05 34.23
CA GLY A 633 -6.44 -26.18 35.41
C GLY A 633 -5.04 -25.73 35.86
N SER A 634 -3.97 -26.05 35.14
CA SER A 634 -2.64 -25.48 35.44
C SER A 634 -2.46 -24.14 34.70
N ALA A 635 -2.73 -23.04 35.40
CA ALA A 635 -2.51 -21.69 34.89
C ALA A 635 -1.00 -21.43 34.71
N GLY A 636 -0.55 -21.13 33.50
CA GLY A 636 0.81 -20.62 33.32
C GLY A 636 1.32 -20.56 31.89
N LEU A 637 1.07 -21.60 31.06
CA LEU A 637 1.68 -21.71 29.72
C LEU A 637 0.77 -21.18 28.60
N ARG A 638 1.31 -20.34 27.71
CA ARG A 638 0.64 -19.81 26.51
C ARG A 638 1.58 -19.90 25.30
N HIS A 639 1.03 -20.28 24.15
CA HIS A 639 1.74 -20.21 22.87
C HIS A 639 1.64 -18.78 22.30
N ALA A 640 2.73 -18.27 21.72
CA ALA A 640 2.75 -17.00 21.01
C ALA A 640 3.34 -17.19 19.60
N ASP A 641 2.59 -16.78 18.58
CA ASP A 641 2.99 -16.83 17.18
C ASP A 641 3.85 -15.60 16.84
N HIS A 642 5.09 -15.57 17.36
CA HIS A 642 6.03 -14.49 17.07
C HIS A 642 7.25 -15.01 16.33
N THR A 643 7.59 -14.34 15.23
CA THR A 643 8.86 -14.52 14.52
C THR A 643 9.80 -13.40 14.95
N VAL A 644 10.98 -13.77 15.47
CA VAL A 644 11.85 -12.82 16.15
C VAL A 644 13.31 -13.07 15.80
N LEU A 645 14.05 -12.05 15.39
CA LEU A 645 15.50 -12.10 15.28
C LEU A 645 16.13 -11.68 16.61
N CYS A 646 16.94 -12.56 17.20
CA CYS A 646 17.59 -12.28 18.49
C CYS A 646 18.90 -13.05 18.66
N GLN A 647 19.62 -12.72 19.73
CA GLN A 647 20.85 -13.43 20.09
C GLN A 647 20.59 -14.44 21.20
N VAL A 648 20.95 -15.69 20.95
CA VAL A 648 20.93 -16.77 21.95
C VAL A 648 22.35 -17.28 22.18
N PRO A 649 22.67 -17.80 23.38
CA PRO A 649 23.97 -18.40 23.66
C PRO A 649 24.25 -19.56 22.70
N ASP A 650 25.55 -19.80 22.48
CA ASP A 650 26.04 -20.87 21.62
C ASP A 650 25.38 -22.20 21.99
N VAL A 651 24.71 -22.81 21.00
CA VAL A 651 24.00 -24.09 21.16
C VAL A 651 24.99 -25.25 21.22
N GLU A 652 26.25 -25.04 20.82
CA GLU A 652 27.30 -26.08 20.77
C GLU A 652 28.26 -26.05 21.97
N ARG A 653 28.29 -24.96 22.75
CA ARG A 653 29.15 -24.87 23.95
C ARG A 653 28.36 -24.84 25.25
N PRO A 654 28.69 -25.72 26.21
CA PRO A 654 28.05 -25.70 27.52
C PRO A 654 28.38 -24.43 28.30
N ALA A 655 27.40 -23.93 29.05
CA ALA A 655 27.53 -22.79 29.94
C ALA A 655 28.47 -23.12 31.11
N GLY A 656 29.79 -22.96 30.91
CA GLY A 656 30.75 -23.29 31.97
C GLY A 656 32.20 -23.46 31.52
N THR A 657 32.74 -22.54 30.72
CA THR A 657 34.20 -22.37 30.63
C THR A 657 34.49 -20.91 30.36
N GLN A 658 35.09 -20.23 31.34
CA GLN A 658 35.80 -18.97 31.13
C GLN A 658 37.08 -19.23 30.33
#